data_AF-A0A8J7TGM0-F1
#
_entry.id   AF-A0A8J7TGM0-F1
#
_cell.length_a   1.000
_cell.length_b   1.000
_cell.length_c   1.000
_cell.angle_alpha   90.00
_cell.angle_beta   90.00
_cell.angle_gamma   90.00
#
_symmetry.space_group_name_H-M   'P 1'
#
loop_
_entity.id
_entity.type
_entity.pdbx_description
1 polymer ?
#
loop_
_entity_poly.entity_id
_entity_poly.type
_entity_poly.pdbx_seq_one_letter_code
_entity_poly.pdbx_strand_id
1 'polypeptide(L)'
;FCCSMSSLSLLSPPPPPVIDLLALQDARQSAAAVEKVAAAMGTVSDIYVVSAFRLPPKLGGVLLGLYNKQDNTKYLELAIMGKINKALVRYVREDGKLHTVNLQNANLVDGRTHSLILRVGGLRRDNLALEMYVDCRLADSSQGLPGLVKLPAEADSVEIRTGFKAYARLQGSVESLKLALGGTVAKVGVLTDCPFQGDSSLYNTLNGALNTILGDHTKALIGQLVLFNQILGELREDIREQVKEMALIRNTILECQVCGFHEPRSRCSPNPCFKGVSCMETYEYPGYRCGPCPEGTTGNGTHCQDIDECSLAQPCFLPSGCVNTASGFRCDPCPPGYYGPPLSGVGVEFAKSHKQECVDIDECAEGSNACVPNSVCVNTVGSFRCGQCKQGFVGNQTAGCFPRKSCSTLTFNPCDVNAHCLMERNGEVSCACNVGWAGNGHTCGPDTDIDGYPDQSLPCIDNDKHCKQDNCVFTPNSGQEDADNDGIGDQCDEDADGDGIKNVEDNCRLVPNKDQQNSDTDSFGDACDNCPNVPNINQQDTDSNGEGDACDNDIDGDGIPNVLDNCPKVPNPLQTDRDGDGVGDACDSCPEISNPTQTDIDNDLVGDVCDTNQDLDGDGHQDTRDNCPEIPNSSQLDSDNDGIGDDCDEDDDNDGIRPDNCRLIPNPNQKDSDGNGVGDVCENDFDNDTVMDLNDVCPESAEVTLTDFRAYQTVILDPEGDAQIDPNWVVLNQGMEIVQTMNSDPGLAVGYTAFNGVDFEGTFHINTVTDDDYAGFIFGYQDSSSFYVVMWKQTEQAYWQSVPFRAVAAPGLQLKAVKSRTGPGEFLRNALWNTGDTPGEVTLLWKDPRNVGWRDKTSYRWHLTHRPQVGYIRVKLYEGPGLVADSGVIIDTSMRGGRLGVFCFSQENVIWSNLRYRCNGMGAGEWGGESQFVLVCQRSEVTNKQSGVC
;
A
#
# COMPACT_ATOMS: atom_id res chain seq x y z
N PHE A 1 34.10 -14.93 -14.16
CA PHE A 1 34.78 -15.44 -12.94
C PHE A 1 33.88 -15.09 -11.77
N CYS A 2 33.57 -16.05 -10.87
CA CYS A 2 33.21 -15.96 -9.43
C CYS A 2 32.22 -14.85 -8.95
N CYS A 3 31.45 -14.95 -7.89
CA CYS A 3 31.02 -15.98 -6.93
C CYS A 3 29.90 -15.30 -6.12
N SER A 4 29.00 -16.12 -5.60
CA SER A 4 27.96 -15.80 -4.60
C SER A 4 28.44 -15.02 -3.36
N MET A 5 27.60 -14.10 -2.86
CA MET A 5 26.97 -14.04 -1.51
C MET A 5 26.60 -12.56 -1.23
N SER A 6 25.32 -12.15 -1.17
CA SER A 6 24.26 -12.43 -0.18
C SER A 6 24.46 -11.73 1.17
N SER A 7 23.56 -10.78 1.51
CA SER A 7 22.70 -10.68 2.73
C SER A 7 22.30 -9.22 3.03
N LEU A 8 21.09 -8.81 3.46
CA LEU A 8 19.74 -9.39 3.58
C LEU A 8 18.83 -8.27 4.18
N SER A 9 17.86 -7.73 3.44
CA SER A 9 16.72 -6.96 3.96
C SER A 9 15.44 -7.83 3.93
N LEU A 10 14.65 -7.72 5.01
CA LEU A 10 13.48 -8.57 5.30
C LEU A 10 12.21 -8.02 4.66
N LEU A 11 12.00 -8.35 3.40
CA LEU A 11 10.66 -8.34 2.81
C LEU A 11 9.88 -9.56 3.33
N SER A 12 8.73 -9.30 3.96
CA SER A 12 7.76 -10.34 4.28
C SER A 12 7.17 -10.92 2.98
N PRO A 13 7.29 -12.24 2.71
CA PRO A 13 6.93 -12.81 1.40
C PRO A 13 5.42 -12.76 1.06
N PRO A 14 5.02 -12.84 -0.22
CA PRO A 14 3.60 -12.87 -0.60
C PRO A 14 2.83 -14.03 0.04
N PRO A 15 1.51 -13.89 0.30
CA PRO A 15 0.69 -14.95 0.89
C PRO A 15 0.65 -16.19 -0.03
N PRO A 16 0.68 -17.41 0.53
CA PRO A 16 0.76 -18.61 -0.29
C PRO A 16 -0.51 -18.86 -1.11
N PRO A 17 -0.42 -19.33 -2.37
CA PRO A 17 -1.59 -19.66 -3.18
C PRO A 17 -2.45 -20.74 -2.53
N VAL A 18 -3.77 -20.50 -2.42
CA VAL A 18 -4.74 -21.37 -1.73
C VAL A 18 -5.78 -21.92 -2.69
N ILE A 19 -6.10 -23.22 -2.59
CA ILE A 19 -7.15 -23.90 -3.35
C ILE A 19 -8.25 -24.33 -2.39
N ASP A 20 -9.50 -23.88 -2.60
CA ASP A 20 -10.67 -24.37 -1.85
C ASP A 20 -11.22 -25.66 -2.49
N LEU A 21 -11.13 -26.77 -1.78
CA LEU A 21 -11.49 -28.10 -2.28
C LEU A 21 -12.99 -28.40 -2.13
N LEU A 22 -13.73 -27.63 -1.33
CA LEU A 22 -15.19 -27.77 -1.23
C LEU A 22 -15.91 -27.00 -2.35
N ALA A 23 -15.24 -26.00 -2.95
CA ALA A 23 -15.76 -25.21 -4.06
C ALA A 23 -15.62 -25.89 -5.44
N LEU A 24 -14.94 -27.05 -5.52
CA LEU A 24 -14.77 -27.79 -6.77
C LEU A 24 -16.06 -28.55 -7.14
N GLN A 25 -16.80 -28.03 -8.13
CA GLN A 25 -18.10 -28.58 -8.54
C GLN A 25 -17.99 -29.54 -9.73
N ASP A 26 -17.04 -29.31 -10.64
CA ASP A 26 -16.91 -30.04 -11.92
C ASP A 26 -15.51 -30.62 -12.16
N ALA A 27 -15.43 -31.66 -13.01
CA ALA A 27 -14.18 -32.36 -13.32
C ALA A 27 -13.08 -31.44 -13.88
N ARG A 28 -13.45 -30.38 -14.62
CA ARG A 28 -12.49 -29.41 -15.17
C ARG A 28 -11.83 -28.55 -14.08
N GLN A 29 -12.59 -28.18 -13.05
CA GLN A 29 -12.04 -27.45 -11.89
C GLN A 29 -11.12 -28.35 -11.06
N SER A 30 -11.49 -29.63 -10.90
CA SER A 30 -10.64 -30.62 -10.23
C SER A 30 -9.32 -30.86 -10.99
N ALA A 31 -9.35 -30.93 -12.33
CA ALA A 31 -8.15 -31.06 -13.15
C ALA A 31 -7.23 -29.83 -13.02
N ALA A 32 -7.78 -28.62 -13.10
CA ALA A 32 -7.01 -27.38 -12.88
C ALA A 32 -6.42 -27.29 -11.46
N ALA A 33 -7.12 -27.79 -10.45
CA ALA A 33 -6.59 -27.88 -9.08
C ALA A 33 -5.43 -28.89 -9.00
N VAL A 34 -5.53 -30.04 -9.67
CA VAL A 34 -4.44 -31.03 -9.74
C VAL A 34 -3.21 -30.45 -10.46
N GLU A 35 -3.38 -29.70 -11.56
CA GLU A 35 -2.26 -29.05 -12.26
C GLU A 35 -1.50 -28.08 -11.34
N LYS A 36 -2.24 -27.25 -10.58
CA LYS A 36 -1.64 -26.32 -9.61
C LYS A 36 -0.90 -27.06 -8.49
N VAL A 37 -1.47 -28.14 -7.96
CA VAL A 37 -0.80 -28.97 -6.93
C VAL A 37 0.43 -29.66 -7.50
N ALA A 38 0.38 -30.22 -8.71
CA ALA A 38 1.50 -30.89 -9.37
C ALA A 38 2.65 -29.93 -9.66
N ALA A 39 2.34 -28.72 -10.15
CA ALA A 39 3.32 -27.66 -10.36
C ALA A 39 3.97 -27.22 -9.02
N ALA A 40 3.15 -27.00 -7.99
CA ALA A 40 3.64 -26.61 -6.67
C ALA A 40 4.53 -27.68 -6.02
N MET A 41 4.19 -28.96 -6.13
CA MET A 41 5.03 -30.05 -5.63
C MET A 41 6.45 -30.07 -6.23
N GLY A 42 6.68 -29.41 -7.37
CA GLY A 42 8.01 -29.22 -7.96
C GLY A 42 8.71 -27.93 -7.56
N THR A 43 7.98 -26.87 -7.16
CA THR A 43 8.52 -25.52 -6.94
C THR A 43 8.62 -25.15 -5.46
N VAL A 44 7.63 -25.53 -4.64
CA VAL A 44 7.57 -25.18 -3.22
C VAL A 44 8.20 -26.26 -2.33
N SER A 45 8.72 -25.85 -1.17
CA SER A 45 9.26 -26.79 -0.18
C SER A 45 8.16 -27.51 0.60
N ASP A 46 7.05 -26.82 0.87
CA ASP A 46 6.00 -27.24 1.79
C ASP A 46 4.61 -27.00 1.19
N ILE A 47 3.69 -27.95 1.41
CA ILE A 47 2.26 -27.84 1.08
C ILE A 47 1.45 -28.09 2.34
N TYR A 48 0.33 -27.39 2.50
CA TYR A 48 -0.51 -27.47 3.69
C TYR A 48 -1.93 -27.89 3.35
N VAL A 49 -2.46 -28.89 4.04
CA VAL A 49 -3.89 -29.25 4.02
C VAL A 49 -4.54 -28.61 5.24
N VAL A 50 -5.49 -27.71 5.02
CA VAL A 50 -6.12 -26.89 6.05
C VAL A 50 -7.61 -27.22 6.07
N SER A 51 -8.17 -27.59 7.22
CA SER A 51 -9.58 -27.99 7.32
C SER A 51 -10.19 -27.69 8.67
N ALA A 52 -11.44 -27.20 8.68
CA ALA A 52 -12.30 -27.21 9.85
C ALA A 52 -13.37 -28.30 9.69
N PHE A 53 -13.46 -29.24 10.63
CA PHE A 53 -14.43 -30.34 10.56
C PHE A 53 -14.90 -30.81 11.94
N ARG A 54 -16.05 -31.47 11.95
CA ARG A 54 -16.71 -32.06 13.12
C ARG A 54 -17.04 -33.52 12.85
N LEU A 55 -16.62 -34.43 13.74
CA LEU A 55 -16.95 -35.85 13.66
C LEU A 55 -17.48 -36.38 15.00
N PRO A 56 -18.55 -37.21 15.02
CA PRO A 56 -19.03 -37.81 16.25
C PRO A 56 -18.09 -38.88 16.82
N PRO A 57 -18.09 -39.12 18.15
CA PRO A 57 -17.17 -40.03 18.82
C PRO A 57 -17.05 -41.41 18.19
N LYS A 58 -15.81 -41.91 18.08
CA LYS A 58 -15.48 -43.25 17.55
C LYS A 58 -15.76 -43.47 16.06
N LEU A 59 -16.18 -42.45 15.31
CA LEU A 59 -16.34 -42.49 13.85
C LEU A 59 -15.12 -41.89 13.14
N GLY A 60 -14.85 -42.32 11.92
CA GLY A 60 -13.67 -41.88 11.18
C GLY A 60 -13.83 -42.11 9.68
N GLY A 61 -13.06 -41.37 8.89
CA GLY A 61 -13.12 -41.40 7.44
C GLY A 61 -12.03 -40.56 6.79
N VAL A 62 -11.87 -40.72 5.48
CA VAL A 62 -10.97 -39.92 4.65
C VAL A 62 -11.44 -38.46 4.65
N LEU A 63 -10.56 -37.54 5.04
CA LEU A 63 -10.80 -36.10 5.02
C LEU A 63 -10.41 -35.50 3.66
N LEU A 64 -9.27 -35.94 3.12
CA LEU A 64 -8.79 -35.59 1.79
C LEU A 64 -8.05 -36.79 1.20
N GLY A 65 -8.19 -37.03 -0.10
CA GLY A 65 -7.23 -37.86 -0.81
C GLY A 65 -7.11 -37.54 -2.30
N LEU A 66 -5.89 -37.68 -2.80
CA LEU A 66 -5.50 -37.63 -4.21
C LEU A 66 -5.27 -39.06 -4.68
N TYR A 67 -6.07 -39.51 -5.63
CA TYR A 67 -6.05 -40.89 -6.10
C TYR A 67 -5.83 -40.94 -7.60
N ASN A 68 -5.16 -41.97 -8.08
CA ASN A 68 -5.23 -42.30 -9.50
C ASN A 68 -6.63 -42.84 -9.82
N LYS A 69 -7.26 -42.25 -10.83
CA LYS A 69 -8.65 -42.53 -11.25
C LYS A 69 -8.84 -43.95 -11.79
N GLN A 70 -7.78 -44.56 -12.32
CA GLN A 70 -7.84 -45.89 -12.96
C GLN A 70 -7.63 -47.04 -11.98
N ASP A 71 -6.65 -46.94 -11.08
CA ASP A 71 -6.25 -48.04 -10.19
C ASP A 71 -6.46 -47.75 -8.69
N ASN A 72 -6.98 -46.56 -8.32
CA ASN A 72 -7.14 -46.08 -6.94
C ASN A 72 -5.83 -46.00 -6.13
N THR A 73 -4.68 -45.92 -6.80
CA THR A 73 -3.39 -45.67 -6.14
C THR A 73 -3.43 -44.34 -5.38
N LYS A 74 -3.00 -44.35 -4.11
CA LYS A 74 -3.13 -43.21 -3.19
C LYS A 74 -1.90 -42.32 -3.27
N TYR A 75 -1.95 -41.26 -4.08
CA TYR A 75 -0.85 -40.30 -4.14
C TYR A 75 -0.66 -39.62 -2.78
N LEU A 76 -1.74 -39.15 -2.17
CA LEU A 76 -1.75 -38.62 -0.79
C LEU A 76 -3.16 -38.78 -0.22
N GLU A 77 -3.32 -39.41 0.94
CA GLU A 77 -4.60 -39.59 1.64
C GLU A 77 -4.42 -39.22 3.11
N LEU A 78 -5.26 -38.31 3.59
CA LEU A 78 -5.40 -37.95 4.99
C LEU A 78 -6.74 -38.49 5.51
N ALA A 79 -6.69 -39.39 6.47
CA ALA A 79 -7.87 -40.03 7.05
C ALA A 79 -7.87 -39.93 8.58
N ILE A 80 -9.02 -39.61 9.16
CA ILE A 80 -9.20 -39.53 10.62
C ILE A 80 -9.76 -40.85 11.12
N MET A 81 -9.11 -41.46 12.11
CA MET A 81 -9.46 -42.77 12.68
C MET A 81 -9.99 -42.61 14.11
N GLY A 82 -11.27 -42.27 14.27
CA GLY A 82 -11.86 -42.00 15.58
C GLY A 82 -11.91 -43.17 16.56
N LYS A 83 -11.76 -44.43 16.12
CA LYS A 83 -11.68 -45.58 17.06
C LYS A 83 -10.38 -45.64 17.84
N ILE A 84 -9.31 -45.07 17.29
CA ILE A 84 -7.95 -45.14 17.83
C ILE A 84 -7.37 -43.75 18.07
N ASN A 85 -8.15 -42.69 17.84
CA ASN A 85 -7.76 -41.28 17.92
C ASN A 85 -6.41 -41.01 17.22
N LYS A 86 -6.37 -41.30 15.90
CA LYS A 86 -5.19 -41.04 15.06
C LYS A 86 -5.59 -40.46 13.72
N ALA A 87 -4.74 -39.59 13.17
CA ALA A 87 -4.77 -39.25 11.76
C ALA A 87 -3.80 -40.16 11.00
N LEU A 88 -4.25 -40.74 9.91
CA LEU A 88 -3.46 -41.55 9.01
C LEU A 88 -3.15 -40.73 7.77
N VAL A 89 -1.86 -40.53 7.52
CA VAL A 89 -1.38 -40.02 6.23
C VAL A 89 -0.82 -41.19 5.45
N ARG A 90 -1.44 -41.50 4.32
CA ARG A 90 -0.98 -42.55 3.41
C ARG A 90 -0.56 -41.93 2.09
N TYR A 91 0.60 -42.30 1.60
CA TYR A 91 1.10 -41.78 0.35
C TYR A 91 2.01 -42.79 -0.34
N VAL A 92 2.15 -42.67 -1.66
CA VAL A 92 3.05 -43.54 -2.43
C VAL A 92 4.43 -42.89 -2.46
N ARG A 93 5.44 -43.69 -2.12
CA ARG A 93 6.85 -43.26 -2.17
C ARG A 93 7.37 -43.27 -3.60
N GLU A 94 8.51 -42.65 -3.84
CA GLU A 94 9.21 -42.73 -5.13
C GLU A 94 9.48 -44.18 -5.59
N ASP A 95 9.64 -45.14 -4.66
CA ASP A 95 9.82 -46.57 -4.98
C ASP A 95 8.50 -47.31 -5.35
N GLY A 96 7.39 -46.57 -5.47
CA GLY A 96 6.08 -47.09 -5.84
C GLY A 96 5.35 -47.83 -4.72
N LYS A 97 5.90 -47.91 -3.50
CA LYS A 97 5.26 -48.58 -2.37
C LYS A 97 4.46 -47.60 -1.51
N LEU A 98 3.33 -48.06 -0.98
CA LEU A 98 2.51 -47.29 -0.06
C LEU A 98 3.21 -47.16 1.31
N HIS A 99 3.40 -45.93 1.75
CA HIS A 99 3.83 -45.60 3.10
C HIS A 99 2.65 -45.10 3.92
N THR A 100 2.59 -45.48 5.19
CA THR A 100 1.54 -45.05 6.12
C THR A 100 2.18 -44.46 7.36
N VAL A 101 1.86 -43.20 7.62
CA VAL A 101 2.31 -42.46 8.79
C VAL A 101 1.13 -42.29 9.73
N ASN A 102 1.33 -42.72 10.98
CA ASN A 102 0.32 -42.64 12.03
C ASN A 102 0.63 -41.43 12.89
N LEU A 103 -0.12 -40.34 12.70
CA LEU A 103 0.01 -39.13 13.50
C LEU A 103 -0.99 -39.20 14.67
N GLN A 104 -0.49 -39.16 15.89
CA GLN A 104 -1.28 -39.26 17.11
C GLN A 104 -2.00 -37.95 17.40
N ASN A 105 -3.26 -38.01 17.84
CA ASN A 105 -3.93 -36.86 18.43
C ASN A 105 -5.01 -37.35 19.39
N ALA A 106 -5.07 -36.81 20.60
CA ALA A 106 -5.97 -37.29 21.63
C ALA A 106 -7.47 -37.17 21.27
N ASN A 107 -7.92 -36.15 20.52
CA ASN A 107 -9.36 -35.77 20.53
C ASN A 107 -9.96 -35.19 19.22
N LEU A 108 -9.53 -35.59 18.01
CA LEU A 108 -10.13 -35.10 16.74
C LEU A 108 -11.59 -35.53 16.46
N VAL A 109 -12.16 -36.35 17.35
CA VAL A 109 -13.44 -37.05 17.15
C VAL A 109 -14.20 -37.06 18.48
N ASP A 110 -14.50 -35.88 19.00
CA ASP A 110 -15.23 -35.67 20.26
C ASP A 110 -16.65 -35.08 20.05
N GLY A 111 -17.03 -34.85 18.78
CA GLY A 111 -18.29 -34.22 18.41
C GLY A 111 -18.28 -32.70 18.39
N ARG A 112 -17.13 -32.04 18.61
CA ARG A 112 -16.90 -30.60 18.41
C ARG A 112 -16.23 -30.33 17.05
N THR A 113 -16.25 -29.08 16.63
CA THR A 113 -15.53 -28.63 15.43
C THR A 113 -14.06 -28.38 15.81
N HIS A 114 -13.13 -28.95 15.05
CA HIS A 114 -11.69 -28.78 15.21
C HIS A 114 -11.08 -28.19 13.93
N SER A 115 -10.05 -27.35 14.10
CA SER A 115 -9.20 -26.92 12.99
C SER A 115 -7.99 -27.85 12.87
N LEU A 116 -7.65 -28.25 11.64
CA LEU A 116 -6.56 -29.16 11.30
C LEU A 116 -5.70 -28.53 10.21
N ILE A 117 -4.40 -28.43 10.46
CA ILE A 117 -3.40 -28.05 9.46
C ILE A 117 -2.38 -29.19 9.37
N LEU A 118 -2.33 -29.89 8.24
CA LEU A 118 -1.26 -30.85 7.94
C LEU A 118 -0.25 -30.19 7.01
N ARG A 119 0.96 -29.93 7.50
CA ARG A 119 2.11 -29.54 6.69
C ARG A 119 2.79 -30.79 6.14
N VAL A 120 2.90 -30.83 4.82
CA VAL A 120 3.69 -31.79 4.05
C VAL A 120 4.93 -31.04 3.57
N GLY A 121 5.99 -31.13 4.37
CA GLY A 121 7.25 -30.43 4.13
C GLY A 121 8.33 -31.33 3.54
N GLY A 122 9.36 -30.71 2.98
CA GLY A 122 10.50 -31.43 2.41
C GLY A 122 10.23 -32.02 1.02
N LEU A 123 9.32 -31.43 0.25
CA LEU A 123 9.01 -31.85 -1.13
C LEU A 123 10.19 -31.70 -2.10
N ARG A 124 11.13 -30.78 -1.80
CA ARG A 124 12.39 -30.59 -2.52
C ARG A 124 13.61 -31.25 -1.86
N ARG A 125 13.44 -31.95 -0.73
CA ARG A 125 14.52 -32.57 0.05
C ARG A 125 14.44 -34.09 -0.05
N ASP A 126 15.54 -34.79 0.24
CA ASP A 126 15.62 -36.26 0.16
C ASP A 126 14.67 -36.98 1.12
N ASN A 127 14.26 -36.31 2.19
CA ASN A 127 13.36 -36.83 3.20
C ASN A 127 12.16 -35.90 3.40
N LEU A 128 10.97 -36.48 3.34
CA LEU A 128 9.69 -35.85 3.64
C LEU A 128 9.54 -35.66 5.15
N ALA A 129 8.85 -34.59 5.55
CA ALA A 129 8.43 -34.33 6.91
C ALA A 129 6.92 -34.04 6.95
N LEU A 130 6.22 -34.64 7.90
CA LEU A 130 4.80 -34.38 8.14
C LEU A 130 4.65 -33.75 9.52
N GLU A 131 3.98 -32.61 9.60
CA GLU A 131 3.61 -31.96 10.86
C GLU A 131 2.10 -31.72 10.86
N MET A 132 1.41 -32.17 11.91
CA MET A 132 -0.03 -31.99 12.06
C MET A 132 -0.30 -31.06 13.22
N TYR A 133 -0.95 -29.93 12.94
CA TYR A 133 -1.43 -28.97 13.92
C TYR A 133 -2.95 -29.13 14.06
N VAL A 134 -3.43 -29.14 15.30
CA VAL A 134 -4.85 -29.20 15.63
C VAL A 134 -5.17 -28.10 16.63
N ASP A 135 -6.22 -27.32 16.36
CA ASP A 135 -6.62 -26.16 17.16
C ASP A 135 -5.42 -25.25 17.48
N CYS A 136 -4.65 -24.94 16.43
CA CYS A 136 -3.46 -24.07 16.46
C CYS A 136 -2.27 -24.60 17.29
N ARG A 137 -2.25 -25.90 17.64
CA ARG A 137 -1.14 -26.54 18.36
C ARG A 137 -0.58 -27.73 17.60
N LEU A 138 0.75 -27.88 17.54
CA LEU A 138 1.38 -29.06 16.94
C LEU A 138 0.96 -30.32 17.72
N ALA A 139 0.19 -31.19 17.08
CA ALA A 139 -0.35 -32.41 17.64
C ALA A 139 0.62 -33.59 17.49
N ASP A 140 1.24 -33.76 16.32
CA ASP A 140 2.27 -34.77 16.09
C ASP A 140 3.14 -34.40 14.87
N SER A 141 4.33 -34.97 14.80
CA SER A 141 5.23 -34.79 13.65
C SER A 141 6.03 -36.07 13.36
N SER A 142 6.39 -36.24 12.09
CA SER A 142 7.20 -37.36 11.63
C SER A 142 8.20 -36.89 10.59
N GLN A 143 9.48 -37.10 10.86
CA GLN A 143 10.60 -36.66 10.02
C GLN A 143 11.37 -37.85 9.47
N GLY A 144 12.19 -37.63 8.43
CA GLY A 144 12.97 -38.70 7.82
C GLY A 144 12.12 -39.68 7.01
N LEU A 145 10.94 -39.24 6.57
CA LEU A 145 10.03 -40.07 5.82
C LEU A 145 10.48 -40.16 4.35
N PRO A 146 10.23 -41.28 3.65
CA PRO A 146 10.60 -41.37 2.24
C PRO A 146 9.87 -40.34 1.38
N GLY A 147 10.53 -39.86 0.31
CA GLY A 147 9.97 -38.88 -0.63
C GLY A 147 8.62 -39.30 -1.24
N LEU A 148 7.75 -38.32 -1.43
CA LEU A 148 6.42 -38.46 -2.04
C LEU A 148 6.56 -38.57 -3.57
N VAL A 149 5.88 -39.53 -4.20
CA VAL A 149 5.88 -39.65 -5.66
C VAL A 149 5.26 -38.40 -6.29
N LYS A 150 5.86 -37.91 -7.39
CA LYS A 150 5.30 -36.80 -8.15
C LYS A 150 3.96 -37.18 -8.77
N LEU A 151 3.03 -36.23 -8.81
CA LEU A 151 1.77 -36.41 -9.52
C LEU A 151 2.03 -36.55 -11.03
N PRO A 152 1.25 -37.37 -11.75
CA PRO A 152 1.38 -37.53 -13.20
C PRO A 152 1.10 -36.21 -13.92
N ALA A 153 1.76 -36.00 -15.07
CA ALA A 153 1.61 -34.79 -15.90
C ALA A 153 0.19 -34.65 -16.47
N GLU A 154 -0.54 -35.76 -16.62
CA GLU A 154 -1.93 -35.79 -17.07
C GLU A 154 -2.86 -35.59 -15.87
N ALA A 155 -3.24 -34.33 -15.58
CA ALA A 155 -4.04 -33.98 -14.40
C ALA A 155 -5.41 -34.69 -14.32
N ASP A 156 -6.01 -35.02 -15.47
CA ASP A 156 -7.29 -35.76 -15.57
C ASP A 156 -7.22 -37.20 -15.04
N SER A 157 -6.00 -37.74 -14.89
CA SER A 157 -5.76 -39.07 -14.34
C SER A 157 -5.81 -39.10 -12.80
N VAL A 158 -5.85 -37.94 -12.14
CA VAL A 158 -5.88 -37.80 -10.68
C VAL A 158 -7.25 -37.30 -10.22
N GLU A 159 -7.85 -38.00 -9.27
CA GLU A 159 -9.13 -37.68 -8.65
C GLU A 159 -8.91 -37.13 -7.23
N ILE A 160 -9.45 -35.94 -6.95
CA ILE A 160 -9.53 -35.36 -5.61
C ILE A 160 -10.81 -35.86 -4.93
N ARG A 161 -10.69 -36.55 -3.79
CA ARG A 161 -11.82 -36.96 -2.96
C ARG A 161 -11.80 -36.22 -1.64
N THR A 162 -12.92 -35.59 -1.29
CA THR A 162 -13.10 -34.85 -0.03
C THR A 162 -13.98 -35.63 0.94
N GLY A 163 -13.74 -35.42 2.23
CA GLY A 163 -14.51 -36.03 3.31
C GLY A 163 -15.94 -35.50 3.43
N PHE A 164 -16.31 -34.44 2.69
CA PHE A 164 -17.59 -33.73 2.82
C PHE A 164 -18.81 -34.66 2.82
N LYS A 165 -18.96 -35.50 1.79
CA LYS A 165 -20.10 -36.44 1.69
C LYS A 165 -19.99 -37.61 2.67
N ALA A 166 -18.78 -38.04 3.01
CA ALA A 166 -18.55 -39.15 3.92
C ALA A 166 -18.83 -38.77 5.38
N TYR A 167 -18.44 -37.57 5.79
CA TYR A 167 -18.60 -37.05 7.14
C TYR A 167 -20.07 -36.70 7.40
N ALA A 168 -20.77 -36.14 6.40
CA ALA A 168 -22.22 -35.91 6.46
C ALA A 168 -23.02 -37.21 6.73
N ARG A 169 -22.64 -38.34 6.13
CA ARG A 169 -23.27 -39.66 6.37
C ARG A 169 -23.00 -40.20 7.78
N LEU A 170 -21.92 -39.76 8.41
CA LEU A 170 -21.52 -40.11 9.76
C LEU A 170 -22.05 -39.13 10.83
N GLN A 171 -23.02 -38.26 10.47
CA GLN A 171 -23.52 -37.17 11.34
C GLN A 171 -22.44 -36.15 11.75
N GLY A 172 -21.37 -36.04 10.96
CA GLY A 172 -20.35 -34.99 11.05
C GLY A 172 -20.49 -33.94 9.94
N SER A 173 -19.60 -32.95 9.94
CA SER A 173 -19.51 -31.90 8.91
C SER A 173 -18.05 -31.60 8.58
N VAL A 174 -17.80 -31.17 7.33
CA VAL A 174 -16.54 -30.52 6.95
C VAL A 174 -16.94 -29.10 6.56
N GLU A 175 -16.56 -28.13 7.38
CA GLU A 175 -16.92 -26.71 7.25
C GLU A 175 -15.98 -25.99 6.28
N SER A 176 -14.69 -26.34 6.29
CA SER A 176 -13.71 -25.87 5.30
C SER A 176 -12.71 -26.96 4.96
N LEU A 177 -12.21 -26.97 3.72
CA LEU A 177 -11.11 -27.83 3.29
C LEU A 177 -10.34 -27.12 2.17
N LYS A 178 -9.14 -26.66 2.48
CA LYS A 178 -8.27 -25.87 1.60
C LYS A 178 -6.87 -26.50 1.48
N LEU A 179 -6.21 -26.26 0.37
CA LEU A 179 -4.83 -26.66 0.08
C LEU A 179 -4.00 -25.39 -0.14
N ALA A 180 -3.06 -25.07 0.76
CA ALA A 180 -2.14 -23.94 0.60
C ALA A 180 -0.80 -24.44 0.05
N LEU A 181 -0.31 -23.80 -1.01
CA LEU A 181 0.84 -24.22 -1.81
C LEU A 181 2.03 -23.30 -1.50
N GLY A 182 2.76 -23.58 -0.41
CA GLY A 182 3.89 -22.79 0.07
C GLY A 182 3.56 -21.94 1.31
N GLY A 183 4.49 -21.04 1.66
CA GLY A 183 4.38 -20.16 2.82
C GLY A 183 4.79 -20.79 4.16
N THR A 184 4.89 -19.96 5.20
CA THR A 184 5.15 -20.38 6.59
C THR A 184 3.87 -20.88 7.26
N VAL A 185 3.98 -21.75 8.26
CA VAL A 185 2.82 -22.18 9.07
C VAL A 185 2.05 -21.00 9.69
N ALA A 186 2.73 -19.88 10.00
CA ALA A 186 2.10 -18.67 10.52
C ALA A 186 1.14 -18.01 9.52
N LYS A 187 1.60 -17.78 8.28
CA LYS A 187 0.75 -17.28 7.18
C LYS A 187 -0.40 -18.21 6.84
N VAL A 188 -0.19 -19.53 6.91
CA VAL A 188 -1.25 -20.52 6.66
C VAL A 188 -2.25 -20.60 7.81
N GLY A 189 -1.82 -20.35 9.05
CA GLY A 189 -2.69 -20.34 10.23
C GLY A 189 -3.77 -19.28 10.20
N VAL A 190 -3.51 -18.13 9.54
CA VAL A 190 -4.49 -17.07 9.30
C VAL A 190 -5.72 -17.60 8.54
N LEU A 191 -5.58 -18.65 7.73
CA LEU A 191 -6.69 -19.25 6.96
C LEU A 191 -7.71 -20.03 7.83
N THR A 192 -7.38 -20.29 9.10
CA THR A 192 -8.21 -21.01 10.09
C THR A 192 -8.29 -20.28 11.43
N ASP A 193 -8.10 -18.95 11.43
CA ASP A 193 -8.12 -18.10 12.63
C ASP A 193 -7.14 -18.58 13.73
N CYS A 194 -5.98 -19.10 13.32
CA CYS A 194 -4.91 -19.56 14.21
C CYS A 194 -3.76 -18.54 14.25
N PRO A 195 -3.54 -17.84 15.37
CA PRO A 195 -2.40 -16.93 15.52
C PRO A 195 -1.14 -17.73 15.89
N PHE A 196 -0.39 -18.21 14.90
CA PHE A 196 0.98 -18.66 15.15
C PHE A 196 1.91 -17.44 15.12
N GLN A 197 2.63 -17.17 16.21
CA GLN A 197 3.71 -16.19 16.22
C GLN A 197 4.82 -16.67 15.25
N GLY A 198 5.09 -15.91 14.18
CA GLY A 198 5.97 -16.31 13.09
C GLY A 198 7.25 -15.47 12.98
N ASP A 199 8.37 -16.14 13.22
CA ASP A 199 9.72 -16.01 12.64
C ASP A 199 10.43 -14.64 12.59
N SER A 200 11.16 -14.40 13.66
CA SER A 200 12.34 -13.55 13.79
C SER A 200 13.55 -14.09 13.00
N SER A 201 14.06 -13.29 12.05
CA SER A 201 15.42 -13.49 11.52
C SER A 201 16.13 -12.17 11.19
N LEU A 202 16.16 -11.23 12.14
CA LEU A 202 17.08 -10.08 12.16
C LEU A 202 17.73 -9.89 13.55
N TYR A 203 18.07 -11.01 14.22
CA TYR A 203 18.74 -10.99 15.52
C TYR A 203 20.15 -11.59 15.46
N ASN A 204 20.89 -11.37 14.37
CA ASN A 204 22.24 -11.93 14.18
C ASN A 204 23.24 -10.98 13.48
N THR A 205 23.20 -9.67 13.78
CA THR A 205 24.34 -8.76 13.45
C THR A 205 24.82 -7.90 14.63
N LEU A 206 24.33 -8.16 15.85
CA LEU A 206 24.84 -7.51 17.07
C LEU A 206 25.19 -8.49 18.19
N ASN A 207 25.70 -9.68 17.83
CA ASN A 207 26.37 -10.58 18.77
C ASN A 207 27.74 -11.07 18.26
N GLY A 208 28.39 -10.27 17.42
CA GLY A 208 29.85 -10.36 17.17
C GLY A 208 30.69 -9.77 18.31
N ALA A 209 30.08 -9.07 19.25
CA ALA A 209 30.78 -8.41 20.34
C ALA A 209 30.05 -8.53 21.68
N LEU A 210 29.78 -9.76 22.15
CA LEU A 210 30.03 -10.17 23.53
C LEU A 210 29.46 -11.58 23.80
N ASN A 211 30.34 -12.55 23.58
CA ASN A 211 30.36 -13.78 24.36
C ASN A 211 30.25 -13.46 25.86
N THR A 212 29.06 -13.57 26.44
CA THR A 212 28.91 -13.93 27.85
C THR A 212 27.49 -14.37 28.15
N ILE A 213 27.36 -15.67 28.45
CA ILE A 213 26.49 -16.23 29.50
C ILE A 213 25.09 -16.69 29.06
N LEU A 214 25.07 -17.95 28.61
CA LEU A 214 24.22 -19.04 29.11
C LEU A 214 22.69 -18.94 28.91
N GLY A 215 22.21 -19.71 27.94
CA GLY A 215 20.86 -20.28 27.96
C GLY A 215 20.78 -21.56 28.81
N ASP A 216 19.58 -21.81 29.34
CA ASP A 216 18.85 -23.09 29.33
C ASP A 216 17.87 -23.13 30.51
N HIS A 217 16.59 -22.74 30.33
CA HIS A 217 15.51 -23.23 31.19
C HIS A 217 14.07 -23.14 30.61
N THR A 218 13.88 -22.79 29.33
CA THR A 218 12.55 -22.66 28.71
C THR A 218 12.15 -23.83 27.80
N LYS A 219 12.51 -25.07 28.18
CA LYS A 219 11.94 -26.31 27.57
C LYS A 219 10.85 -26.98 28.41
N ALA A 220 10.53 -26.49 29.61
CA ALA A 220 9.65 -27.20 30.55
C ALA A 220 8.18 -26.71 30.62
N LEU A 221 7.85 -25.51 30.14
CA LEU A 221 6.50 -24.93 30.34
C LEU A 221 5.45 -25.33 29.28
N ILE A 222 5.89 -25.77 28.10
CA ILE A 222 4.99 -26.10 26.99
C ILE A 222 4.24 -27.43 27.24
N GLY A 223 4.73 -28.29 28.14
CA GLY A 223 4.14 -29.60 28.46
C GLY A 223 2.90 -29.57 29.37
N GLN A 224 2.66 -28.50 30.14
CA GLN A 224 1.56 -28.48 31.13
C GLN A 224 0.21 -27.99 30.58
N LEU A 225 0.21 -27.25 29.46
CA LEU A 225 -1.00 -26.63 28.88
C LEU A 225 -1.84 -27.57 28.00
N VAL A 226 -1.38 -28.80 27.74
CA VAL A 226 -2.14 -29.84 27.02
C VAL A 226 -3.02 -30.68 27.97
N LEU A 227 -2.70 -30.72 29.28
CA LEU A 227 -3.40 -31.58 30.25
C LEU A 227 -4.68 -30.93 30.84
N PHE A 228 -4.80 -29.61 30.83
CA PHE A 228 -5.92 -28.91 31.49
C PHE A 228 -7.23 -28.94 30.67
N ASN A 229 -7.14 -28.99 29.34
CA ASN A 229 -8.33 -29.08 28.47
C ASN A 229 -8.94 -30.48 28.40
N GLN A 230 -8.26 -31.51 28.92
CA GLN A 230 -8.76 -32.89 28.96
C GLN A 230 -9.73 -33.14 30.13
N ILE A 231 -9.71 -32.33 31.19
CA ILE A 231 -10.49 -32.55 32.42
C ILE A 231 -11.90 -31.95 32.34
N LEU A 232 -12.10 -30.87 31.56
CA LEU A 232 -13.41 -30.20 31.45
C LEU A 232 -14.40 -30.91 30.51
N GLY A 233 -13.94 -31.90 29.74
CA GLY A 233 -14.80 -32.74 28.88
C GLY A 233 -15.50 -33.88 29.61
N GLU A 234 -14.92 -34.39 30.71
CA GLU A 234 -15.42 -35.58 31.39
C GLU A 234 -16.54 -35.31 32.41
N LEU A 235 -16.88 -34.05 32.70
CA LEU A 235 -17.90 -33.71 33.69
C LEU A 235 -19.33 -33.52 33.13
N ARG A 236 -19.55 -33.79 31.83
CA ARG A 236 -20.84 -33.49 31.16
C ARG A 236 -21.63 -34.70 30.67
N GLU A 237 -21.19 -35.94 30.90
CA GLU A 237 -21.90 -37.16 30.45
C GLU A 237 -22.04 -38.25 31.53
N ASP A 238 -22.29 -37.86 32.80
CA ASP A 238 -22.63 -38.82 33.88
C ASP A 238 -24.05 -38.63 34.44
N ILE A 239 -24.85 -37.76 33.83
CA ILE A 239 -26.30 -37.60 34.15
C ILE A 239 -27.13 -37.94 32.91
N ARG A 240 -26.97 -39.15 32.37
CA ARG A 240 -27.97 -39.77 31.49
C ARG A 240 -27.69 -41.25 31.25
N GLU A 241 -27.79 -42.06 32.31
CA GLU A 241 -28.40 -43.40 32.23
C GLU A 241 -28.47 -44.02 33.63
N GLN A 242 -29.48 -43.59 34.41
CA GLN A 242 -30.05 -44.49 35.39
C GLN A 242 -31.07 -45.41 34.72
N VAL A 243 -30.89 -46.69 35.02
CA VAL A 243 -31.83 -47.82 34.93
C VAL A 243 -31.82 -48.63 33.63
N LYS A 244 -31.06 -49.74 33.68
CA LYS A 244 -31.67 -51.06 33.52
C LYS A 244 -31.03 -52.09 34.46
N GLU A 245 -31.91 -52.90 35.04
CA GLU A 245 -31.79 -53.67 36.28
C GLU A 245 -30.95 -54.95 36.20
N MET A 246 -30.27 -55.22 37.32
CA MET A 246 -30.38 -56.43 38.18
C MET A 246 -30.28 -57.84 37.55
N ALA A 247 -29.18 -58.55 37.86
CA ALA A 247 -29.14 -60.02 37.96
C ALA A 247 -28.10 -60.50 38.99
N LEU A 248 -28.49 -60.34 40.25
CA LEU A 248 -28.27 -61.16 41.45
C LEU A 248 -27.43 -62.47 41.39
N ILE A 249 -26.41 -62.50 42.26
CA ILE A 249 -25.96 -63.57 43.18
C ILE A 249 -25.65 -64.96 42.62
N ARG A 250 -24.40 -65.36 42.87
CA ARG A 250 -24.01 -66.51 43.73
C ARG A 250 -22.50 -66.57 43.74
N ASN A 251 -21.78 -66.84 44.81
CA ASN A 251 -22.08 -67.13 46.19
C ASN A 251 -20.68 -67.29 46.81
N THR A 252 -20.50 -66.90 48.08
CA THR A 252 -19.77 -67.76 49.04
C THR A 252 -18.26 -67.91 48.78
N ILE A 253 -17.40 -67.14 49.44
CA ILE A 253 -16.88 -67.49 50.79
C ILE A 253 -16.94 -69.01 51.06
N LEU A 254 -16.05 -69.75 50.42
CA LEU A 254 -15.48 -71.07 50.76
C LEU A 254 -14.21 -71.09 49.88
N GLU A 255 -12.98 -70.95 50.36
CA GLU A 255 -12.29 -71.79 51.33
C GLU A 255 -11.05 -71.08 51.89
N CYS A 256 -10.78 -71.38 53.15
CA CYS A 256 -9.47 -71.20 53.79
C CYS A 256 -8.40 -72.09 53.14
N GLN A 257 -7.14 -71.65 53.32
CA GLN A 257 -5.92 -72.43 53.63
C GLN A 257 -4.87 -72.78 52.53
N VAL A 258 -3.65 -72.25 52.75
CA VAL A 258 -2.30 -72.90 52.77
C VAL A 258 -1.23 -72.48 51.72
N CYS A 259 -0.26 -71.70 52.25
CA CYS A 259 1.23 -71.68 52.16
C CYS A 259 2.05 -71.73 50.84
N GLY A 260 3.06 -70.84 50.75
CA GLY A 260 4.42 -71.19 50.28
C GLY A 260 5.34 -70.11 49.64
N PHE A 261 6.40 -69.74 50.36
CA PHE A 261 7.73 -69.19 49.94
C PHE A 261 8.00 -67.67 49.77
N HIS A 262 9.22 -67.31 50.20
CA HIS A 262 9.78 -66.00 50.57
C HIS A 262 10.77 -65.48 49.51
N GLU A 263 10.83 -64.16 49.28
CA GLU A 263 11.97 -63.45 48.67
C GLU A 263 12.28 -62.15 49.46
N PRO A 264 13.55 -61.69 49.52
CA PRO A 264 13.99 -60.62 50.43
C PRO A 264 13.55 -59.22 49.97
N ARG A 265 12.81 -58.51 50.84
CA ARG A 265 12.41 -57.10 50.64
C ARG A 265 13.44 -56.13 51.25
N SER A 266 13.79 -55.08 50.51
CA SER A 266 14.58 -53.92 50.98
C SER A 266 13.92 -53.24 52.19
N ARG A 267 14.73 -52.71 53.12
CA ARG A 267 14.25 -52.09 54.37
C ARG A 267 13.68 -50.68 54.18
N CYS A 268 13.89 -50.07 53.01
CA CYS A 268 13.20 -48.86 52.58
C CYS A 268 11.89 -49.18 51.79
N SER A 269 11.35 -50.40 51.87
CA SER A 269 10.08 -50.77 51.21
C SER A 269 9.11 -51.48 52.17
N PRO A 270 7.96 -50.86 52.51
CA PRO A 270 7.49 -49.53 52.09
C PRO A 270 8.35 -48.39 52.69
N ASN A 271 8.49 -47.26 51.96
CA ASN A 271 9.39 -46.16 52.35
C ASN A 271 8.95 -45.53 53.69
N PRO A 272 9.78 -45.59 54.75
CA PRO A 272 9.44 -45.07 56.07
C PRO A 272 9.70 -43.55 56.23
N CYS A 273 10.29 -42.89 55.22
CA CYS A 273 10.57 -41.45 55.23
C CYS A 273 9.39 -40.63 54.69
N PHE A 274 9.34 -39.33 55.03
CA PHE A 274 8.32 -38.43 54.52
C PHE A 274 8.32 -38.39 52.99
N LYS A 275 7.15 -38.22 52.35
CA LYS A 275 7.01 -38.28 50.89
C LYS A 275 7.92 -37.24 50.23
N GLY A 276 8.89 -37.69 49.42
CA GLY A 276 9.89 -36.83 48.78
C GLY A 276 11.26 -36.79 49.48
N VAL A 277 11.40 -37.38 50.67
CA VAL A 277 12.67 -37.50 51.41
C VAL A 277 13.37 -38.81 51.05
N SER A 278 14.67 -38.74 50.75
CA SER A 278 15.49 -39.91 50.41
C SER A 278 15.70 -40.82 51.62
N CYS A 279 15.44 -42.12 51.45
CA CYS A 279 15.67 -43.17 52.45
C CYS A 279 17.00 -43.88 52.17
N MET A 280 17.91 -43.86 53.13
CA MET A 280 19.19 -44.56 53.05
C MET A 280 19.19 -45.76 54.00
N GLU A 281 19.49 -46.96 53.50
CA GLU A 281 19.63 -48.15 54.34
C GLU A 281 20.89 -48.04 55.21
N THR A 282 20.77 -48.36 56.50
CA THR A 282 21.88 -48.29 57.45
C THR A 282 21.97 -49.58 58.26
N TYR A 283 23.18 -49.89 58.76
CA TYR A 283 23.42 -51.11 59.53
C TYR A 283 23.05 -50.98 61.02
N GLU A 284 22.71 -49.77 61.48
CA GLU A 284 22.27 -49.48 62.84
C GLU A 284 20.75 -49.47 62.94
N TYR A 285 20.19 -50.02 64.02
CA TYR A 285 18.74 -50.06 64.25
C TYR A 285 18.16 -48.62 64.28
N PRO A 286 17.08 -48.29 63.53
CA PRO A 286 16.05 -49.15 62.92
C PRO A 286 16.34 -49.65 61.48
N GLY A 287 17.56 -49.46 60.97
CA GLY A 287 18.00 -50.01 59.68
C GLY A 287 17.80 -49.09 58.48
N TYR A 288 17.36 -47.85 58.72
CA TYR A 288 17.18 -46.80 57.71
C TYR A 288 17.42 -45.42 58.32
N ARG A 289 17.84 -44.45 57.50
CA ARG A 289 17.96 -43.04 57.85
C ARG A 289 17.28 -42.20 56.78
N CYS A 290 16.47 -41.22 57.20
CA CYS A 290 15.84 -40.26 56.31
C CYS A 290 16.71 -39.03 56.15
N GLY A 291 16.77 -38.48 54.93
CA GLY A 291 17.39 -37.19 54.65
C GLY A 291 16.65 -36.00 55.29
N PRO A 292 17.12 -34.77 55.07
CA PRO A 292 16.43 -33.56 55.53
C PRO A 292 15.03 -33.44 54.89
N CYS A 293 14.15 -32.71 55.56
CA CYS A 293 12.82 -32.40 55.02
C CYS A 293 12.91 -31.60 53.71
N PRO A 294 11.93 -31.73 52.80
CA PRO A 294 11.89 -30.95 51.56
C PRO A 294 11.87 -29.45 51.85
N GLU A 295 12.40 -28.64 50.92
CA GLU A 295 12.39 -27.18 51.05
C GLU A 295 10.97 -26.63 51.28
N GLY A 296 10.85 -25.59 52.10
CA GLY A 296 9.56 -25.06 52.58
C GLY A 296 8.97 -25.82 53.77
N THR A 297 9.63 -26.89 54.23
CA THR A 297 9.16 -27.66 55.40
C THR A 297 10.28 -27.90 56.41
N THR A 298 9.92 -28.04 57.68
CA THR A 298 10.86 -28.29 58.78
C THR A 298 10.49 -29.57 59.53
N GLY A 299 11.50 -30.30 60.01
CA GLY A 299 11.28 -31.56 60.73
C GLY A 299 12.48 -32.48 60.76
N ASN A 300 12.24 -33.73 61.16
CA ASN A 300 13.29 -34.75 61.37
C ASN A 300 13.42 -35.75 60.19
N GLY A 301 12.84 -35.45 59.03
CA GLY A 301 12.89 -36.29 57.83
C GLY A 301 11.87 -37.44 57.78
N THR A 302 11.29 -37.82 58.93
CA THR A 302 10.14 -38.75 59.00
C THR A 302 8.82 -38.00 59.18
N HIS A 303 8.83 -36.89 59.93
CA HIS A 303 7.72 -35.96 60.05
C HIS A 303 8.20 -34.55 59.67
N CYS A 304 7.62 -34.01 58.60
CA CYS A 304 7.89 -32.65 58.12
C CYS A 304 6.61 -31.81 58.23
N GLN A 305 6.74 -30.57 58.70
CA GLN A 305 5.66 -29.58 58.83
C GLN A 305 5.97 -28.36 57.96
N ASP A 306 4.94 -27.77 57.40
CA ASP A 306 5.02 -26.59 56.53
C ASP A 306 5.51 -25.34 57.29
N ILE A 307 6.30 -24.50 56.63
CA ILE A 307 6.77 -23.23 57.18
C ILE A 307 5.91 -22.11 56.61
N ASP A 308 5.29 -21.30 57.46
CA ASP A 308 4.49 -20.15 56.98
C ASP A 308 5.39 -18.96 56.63
N GLU A 309 5.78 -18.85 55.36
CA GLU A 309 6.64 -17.76 54.90
C GLU A 309 5.93 -16.39 54.87
N CYS A 310 4.59 -16.37 54.74
CA CYS A 310 3.79 -15.14 54.73
C CYS A 310 3.86 -14.41 56.07
N SER A 311 3.75 -15.16 57.16
CA SER A 311 3.83 -14.63 58.52
C SER A 311 5.26 -14.22 58.92
N LEU A 312 6.28 -14.83 58.30
CA LEU A 312 7.68 -14.67 58.71
C LEU A 312 8.50 -13.68 57.87
N ALA A 313 8.14 -13.45 56.60
CA ALA A 313 8.92 -12.65 55.67
C ALA A 313 8.14 -11.52 54.95
N GLN A 314 6.80 -11.57 54.94
CA GLN A 314 5.92 -10.61 54.24
C GLN A 314 6.39 -10.26 52.81
N PRO A 315 6.47 -11.24 51.91
CA PRO A 315 7.06 -11.09 50.59
C PRO A 315 6.19 -10.29 49.58
N CYS A 316 4.90 -10.10 49.84
CA CYS A 316 3.96 -9.52 48.88
C CYS A 316 3.81 -8.00 49.01
N PHE A 317 3.38 -7.33 47.93
CA PHE A 317 3.23 -5.87 47.87
C PHE A 317 2.26 -5.35 48.94
N LEU A 318 1.13 -6.05 49.12
CA LEU A 318 0.26 -5.89 50.28
C LEU A 318 0.43 -7.10 51.23
N PRO A 319 0.63 -6.88 52.54
CA PRO A 319 0.74 -7.97 53.50
C PRO A 319 -0.49 -8.90 53.55
N SER A 320 -1.68 -8.37 53.22
CA SER A 320 -2.94 -9.12 53.15
C SER A 320 -3.08 -10.01 51.92
N GLY A 321 -2.24 -9.82 50.90
CA GLY A 321 -2.25 -10.59 49.66
C GLY A 321 -1.29 -11.78 49.67
N CYS A 322 -0.72 -12.16 50.80
CA CYS A 322 0.16 -13.33 50.90
C CYS A 322 -0.63 -14.57 51.31
N VAL A 323 -0.56 -15.62 50.50
CA VAL A 323 -1.20 -16.91 50.75
C VAL A 323 -0.13 -17.98 50.99
N ASN A 324 -0.07 -18.49 52.22
CA ASN A 324 0.79 -19.61 52.57
C ASN A 324 0.27 -20.92 51.95
N THR A 325 1.17 -21.73 51.39
CA THR A 325 0.87 -23.01 50.74
C THR A 325 1.69 -24.11 51.39
N ALA A 326 1.27 -25.37 51.28
CA ALA A 326 1.85 -26.50 52.03
C ALA A 326 3.33 -26.85 51.75
N SER A 327 4.00 -26.07 50.91
CA SER A 327 5.42 -26.21 50.59
C SER A 327 6.02 -24.88 50.12
N GLY A 328 5.52 -23.72 50.58
CA GLY A 328 5.96 -22.40 50.13
C GLY A 328 4.86 -21.32 50.21
N PHE A 329 5.02 -20.19 49.55
CA PHE A 329 4.01 -19.12 49.53
C PHE A 329 3.72 -18.62 48.11
N ARG A 330 2.58 -17.95 47.95
CA ARG A 330 2.29 -17.15 46.77
C ARG A 330 1.70 -15.80 47.15
N CYS A 331 2.01 -14.79 46.36
CA CYS A 331 1.39 -13.49 46.43
C CYS A 331 0.20 -13.42 45.46
N ASP A 332 -0.83 -12.71 45.88
CA ASP A 332 -1.92 -12.29 45.02
C ASP A 332 -1.40 -11.33 43.94
N PRO A 333 -2.08 -11.22 42.79
CA PRO A 333 -1.72 -10.27 41.73
C PRO A 333 -1.65 -8.83 42.23
N CYS A 334 -0.90 -7.99 41.52
CA CYS A 334 -0.88 -6.55 41.81
C CYS A 334 -2.30 -5.94 41.78
N PRO A 335 -2.56 -4.92 42.61
CA PRO A 335 -3.86 -4.24 42.60
C PRO A 335 -4.19 -3.66 41.21
N PRO A 336 -5.48 -3.46 40.89
CA PRO A 336 -5.89 -2.75 39.68
C PRO A 336 -5.16 -1.39 39.55
N GLY A 337 -4.67 -1.08 38.35
CA GLY A 337 -3.85 0.11 38.07
C GLY A 337 -2.34 -0.09 38.26
N TYR A 338 -1.91 -1.28 38.70
CA TYR A 338 -0.50 -1.62 38.82
C TYR A 338 -0.20 -2.91 38.07
N TYR A 339 0.95 -2.93 37.41
CA TYR A 339 1.51 -4.11 36.79
C TYR A 339 2.70 -4.60 37.59
N GLY A 340 2.82 -5.91 37.72
CA GLY A 340 3.98 -6.52 38.32
C GLY A 340 3.93 -8.03 38.15
N PRO A 341 5.10 -8.68 38.03
CA PRO A 341 5.15 -10.13 37.87
C PRO A 341 4.58 -10.83 39.12
N PRO A 342 3.87 -11.96 38.95
CA PRO A 342 3.40 -12.75 40.08
C PRO A 342 4.58 -13.33 40.86
N LEU A 343 4.56 -13.20 42.19
CA LEU A 343 5.61 -13.74 43.06
C LEU A 343 5.12 -15.00 43.78
N SER A 344 5.84 -16.10 43.60
CA SER A 344 5.68 -17.33 44.39
C SER A 344 7.03 -17.96 44.63
N GLY A 345 7.22 -18.56 45.80
CA GLY A 345 8.51 -19.13 46.16
C GLY A 345 8.39 -20.09 47.32
N VAL A 346 9.49 -20.77 47.62
CA VAL A 346 9.56 -21.80 48.66
C VAL A 346 10.67 -21.43 49.63
N GLY A 347 10.38 -21.46 50.93
CA GLY A 347 11.35 -21.20 51.97
C GLY A 347 11.53 -19.71 52.33
N VAL A 348 11.88 -19.49 53.59
CA VAL A 348 11.92 -18.16 54.22
C VAL A 348 13.03 -17.25 53.66
N GLU A 349 14.16 -17.81 53.24
CA GLU A 349 15.27 -17.04 52.66
C GLU A 349 14.89 -16.45 51.29
N PHE A 350 14.14 -17.20 50.49
CA PHE A 350 13.61 -16.72 49.22
C PHE A 350 12.56 -15.62 49.45
N ALA A 351 11.65 -15.84 50.40
CA ALA A 351 10.62 -14.87 50.77
C ALA A 351 11.18 -13.54 51.32
N LYS A 352 12.38 -13.54 51.92
CA LYS A 352 13.03 -12.31 52.41
C LYS A 352 13.76 -11.54 51.32
N SER A 353 14.32 -12.25 50.34
CA SER A 353 15.18 -11.68 49.30
C SER A 353 14.39 -11.22 48.08
N HIS A 354 13.24 -11.82 47.79
CA HIS A 354 12.42 -11.52 46.63
C HIS A 354 11.06 -10.99 47.11
N LYS A 355 10.87 -9.68 46.99
CA LYS A 355 9.60 -9.01 47.30
C LYS A 355 8.85 -8.69 46.02
N GLN A 356 7.52 -8.75 46.08
CA GLN A 356 6.67 -8.40 44.96
C GLN A 356 6.71 -6.90 44.73
N GLU A 357 7.15 -6.50 43.55
CA GLU A 357 7.19 -5.12 43.10
C GLU A 357 6.03 -4.89 42.12
N CYS A 358 5.21 -3.89 42.42
CA CYS A 358 4.10 -3.47 41.58
C CYS A 358 4.38 -2.04 41.13
N VAL A 359 4.50 -1.83 39.82
CA VAL A 359 4.71 -0.53 39.19
C VAL A 359 3.39 0.00 38.65
N ASP A 360 3.24 1.32 38.66
CA ASP A 360 2.07 1.99 38.11
C ASP A 360 1.95 1.72 36.60
N ILE A 361 0.73 1.46 36.12
CA ILE A 361 0.47 1.34 34.68
C ILE A 361 0.23 2.76 34.16
N ASP A 362 1.08 3.24 33.25
CA ASP A 362 0.80 4.52 32.59
C ASP A 362 -0.22 4.33 31.47
N GLU A 363 -1.50 4.47 31.81
CA GLU A 363 -2.59 4.29 30.86
C GLU A 363 -2.62 5.37 29.77
N CYS A 364 -1.86 6.46 29.93
CA CYS A 364 -1.70 7.50 28.91
C CYS A 364 -0.60 7.15 27.88
N ALA A 365 0.41 6.35 28.23
CA ALA A 365 1.53 5.99 27.36
C ALA A 365 1.31 4.69 26.56
N GLU A 366 0.51 3.75 27.07
CA GLU A 366 0.27 2.43 26.42
C GLU A 366 -0.75 2.44 25.25
N GLY A 367 -1.22 3.61 24.81
CA GLY A 367 -1.90 3.76 23.50
C GLY A 367 -3.30 3.14 23.37
N SER A 368 -4.04 2.97 24.47
CA SER A 368 -5.38 2.36 24.45
C SER A 368 -6.43 3.29 25.05
N ASN A 369 -7.27 3.92 24.21
CA ASN A 369 -8.64 4.46 24.48
C ASN A 369 -8.98 4.93 25.92
N ALA A 370 -8.02 5.42 26.71
CA ALA A 370 -8.21 5.69 28.12
C ALA A 370 -9.10 6.92 28.29
N CYS A 371 -8.84 7.93 27.47
CA CYS A 371 -9.66 9.12 27.34
C CYS A 371 -10.23 9.24 25.92
N VAL A 372 -11.28 10.05 25.78
CA VAL A 372 -11.83 10.39 24.46
C VAL A 372 -10.74 10.97 23.56
N PRO A 373 -10.69 10.62 22.25
CA PRO A 373 -9.74 11.19 21.31
C PRO A 373 -9.72 12.72 21.36
N ASN A 374 -8.54 13.33 21.24
CA ASN A 374 -8.36 14.79 21.36
C ASN A 374 -8.69 15.38 22.74
N SER A 375 -8.55 14.59 23.80
CA SER A 375 -8.56 15.08 25.19
C SER A 375 -7.23 14.84 25.91
N VAL A 376 -6.96 15.64 26.94
CA VAL A 376 -5.70 15.57 27.70
C VAL A 376 -5.78 14.41 28.70
N CYS A 377 -4.93 13.40 28.58
CA CYS A 377 -4.78 12.33 29.57
C CYS A 377 -3.74 12.72 30.61
N VAL A 378 -4.03 12.52 31.90
CA VAL A 378 -3.08 12.74 33.00
C VAL A 378 -2.98 11.47 33.83
N ASN A 379 -1.82 10.81 33.78
CA ASN A 379 -1.54 9.63 34.59
C ASN A 379 -1.44 10.00 36.09
N THR A 380 -1.98 9.16 36.96
CA THR A 380 -1.87 9.26 38.42
C THR A 380 -1.48 7.91 39.02
N VAL A 381 -0.84 7.90 40.18
CA VAL A 381 -0.33 6.64 40.75
C VAL A 381 -1.49 5.68 41.10
N GLY A 382 -1.64 4.61 40.31
CA GLY A 382 -2.65 3.57 40.34
C GLY A 382 -3.90 3.82 39.48
N SER A 383 -3.94 4.87 38.65
CA SER A 383 -5.09 5.24 37.81
C SER A 383 -4.79 6.43 36.88
N PHE A 384 -5.61 6.71 35.87
CA PHE A 384 -5.52 7.94 35.08
C PHE A 384 -6.73 8.86 35.30
N ARG A 385 -6.58 10.16 34.97
CA ARG A 385 -7.71 11.09 34.82
C ARG A 385 -7.72 11.75 33.46
N CYS A 386 -8.91 11.88 32.89
CA CYS A 386 -9.11 12.60 31.65
C CYS A 386 -9.43 14.07 31.93
N GLY A 387 -8.64 14.95 31.33
CA GLY A 387 -8.78 16.39 31.37
C GLY A 387 -9.72 16.94 30.29
N GLN A 388 -9.61 18.24 30.08
CA GLN A 388 -10.34 18.97 29.03
C GLN A 388 -9.90 18.50 27.63
N CYS A 389 -10.71 18.84 26.63
CA CYS A 389 -10.32 18.69 25.23
C CYS A 389 -9.03 19.48 24.97
N LYS A 390 -8.18 18.95 24.08
CA LYS A 390 -6.98 19.66 23.59
C LYS A 390 -7.40 20.99 22.93
N GLN A 391 -6.47 21.94 22.81
CA GLN A 391 -6.75 23.21 22.14
C GLN A 391 -7.27 22.96 20.71
N GLY A 392 -8.19 23.80 20.23
CA GLY A 392 -8.89 23.59 18.95
C GLY A 392 -10.11 22.65 19.03
N PHE A 393 -10.28 21.88 20.11
CA PHE A 393 -11.41 20.96 20.29
C PHE A 393 -12.33 21.40 21.45
N VAL A 394 -13.64 21.25 21.24
CA VAL A 394 -14.68 21.51 22.24
C VAL A 394 -15.51 20.26 22.45
N GLY A 395 -15.92 20.02 23.69
CA GLY A 395 -16.70 18.83 24.02
C GLY A 395 -16.42 18.33 25.43
N ASN A 396 -16.72 17.05 25.65
CA ASN A 396 -16.50 16.40 26.93
C ASN A 396 -16.24 14.89 26.75
N GLN A 397 -15.89 14.22 27.84
CA GLN A 397 -15.57 12.79 27.86
C GLN A 397 -16.77 11.86 27.52
N THR A 398 -17.98 12.39 27.37
CA THR A 398 -19.20 11.61 27.09
C THR A 398 -19.71 11.81 25.66
N ALA A 399 -19.57 13.03 25.13
CA ALA A 399 -19.99 13.40 23.79
C ALA A 399 -18.88 13.13 22.77
N GLY A 400 -17.61 13.27 23.16
CA GLY A 400 -16.52 13.42 22.19
C GLY A 400 -15.87 14.79 22.34
N CYS A 401 -14.60 14.92 21.96
CA CYS A 401 -13.97 16.20 21.69
C CYS A 401 -13.99 16.43 20.17
N PHE A 402 -14.68 17.47 19.72
CA PHE A 402 -14.87 17.80 18.31
C PHE A 402 -14.16 19.10 17.95
N PRO A 403 -13.70 19.30 16.70
CA PRO A 403 -13.11 20.57 16.29
C PRO A 403 -14.06 21.73 16.54
N ARG A 404 -13.55 22.84 17.06
CA ARG A 404 -14.32 24.05 17.43
C ARG A 404 -14.94 24.73 16.20
N LYS A 405 -14.36 24.53 15.02
CA LYS A 405 -14.90 24.88 13.71
C LYS A 405 -14.75 23.64 12.83
N SER A 406 -15.84 23.17 12.21
CA SER A 406 -15.82 22.09 11.23
C SER A 406 -17.00 22.31 10.29
N CYS A 407 -16.81 22.05 9.00
CA CYS A 407 -17.86 22.08 7.98
C CYS A 407 -19.14 21.33 8.41
N SER A 408 -19.01 20.30 9.26
CA SER A 408 -20.10 19.47 9.79
C SER A 408 -20.78 20.00 11.07
N THR A 409 -20.12 20.89 11.81
CA THR A 409 -20.53 21.34 13.16
C THR A 409 -20.99 22.81 13.19
N LEU A 410 -20.84 23.51 12.07
CA LEU A 410 -21.29 24.88 11.93
C LEU A 410 -22.82 24.91 11.98
N THR A 411 -23.37 25.65 12.95
CA THR A 411 -24.81 25.95 13.02
C THR A 411 -25.28 26.78 11.80
N PHE A 412 -24.34 27.25 10.98
CA PHE A 412 -24.52 28.00 9.74
C PHE A 412 -23.32 27.72 8.80
N ASN A 413 -23.52 27.04 7.67
CA ASN A 413 -22.48 26.87 6.64
C ASN A 413 -22.15 28.25 6.03
N PRO A 414 -20.90 28.76 6.12
CA PRO A 414 -20.52 30.08 5.60
C PRO A 414 -20.37 30.12 4.08
N CYS A 415 -20.37 28.96 3.41
CA CYS A 415 -20.19 28.84 1.98
C CYS A 415 -21.52 29.03 1.22
N ASP A 416 -21.42 29.39 -0.06
CA ASP A 416 -22.55 29.45 -0.98
C ASP A 416 -23.24 28.08 -1.09
N VAL A 417 -24.50 28.05 -1.54
CA VAL A 417 -25.23 26.81 -1.81
C VAL A 417 -24.62 25.98 -2.93
N ASN A 418 -23.87 26.63 -3.82
CA ASN A 418 -23.11 26.02 -4.92
C ASN A 418 -21.62 25.94 -4.62
N ALA A 419 -21.22 26.05 -3.35
CA ALA A 419 -19.85 25.83 -2.90
C ALA A 419 -19.77 24.66 -1.94
N HIS A 420 -18.57 24.09 -1.81
CA HIS A 420 -18.24 23.14 -0.77
C HIS A 420 -17.24 23.76 0.21
N CYS A 421 -17.29 23.26 1.44
CA CYS A 421 -16.49 23.72 2.55
C CYS A 421 -15.24 22.85 2.65
N LEU A 422 -14.07 23.48 2.67
CA LEU A 422 -12.78 22.83 2.81
C LEU A 422 -12.20 23.19 4.18
N MET A 423 -11.46 22.24 4.75
CA MET A 423 -10.72 22.43 6.00
C MET A 423 -9.26 22.66 5.64
N GLU A 424 -8.72 23.80 6.04
CA GLU A 424 -7.33 24.15 5.79
C GLU A 424 -6.39 23.51 6.84
N ARG A 425 -5.09 23.43 6.52
CA ARG A 425 -4.05 22.86 7.42
C ARG A 425 -4.00 23.59 8.77
N ASN A 426 -4.17 24.91 8.78
CA ASN A 426 -4.23 25.76 9.98
C ASN A 426 -5.56 25.62 10.78
N GLY A 427 -6.49 24.77 10.34
CA GLY A 427 -7.80 24.56 10.97
C GLY A 427 -8.84 25.65 10.68
N GLU A 428 -8.55 26.57 9.75
CA GLU A 428 -9.54 27.49 9.20
C GLU A 428 -10.47 26.80 8.20
N VAL A 429 -11.60 27.47 7.92
CA VAL A 429 -12.61 26.99 6.98
C VAL A 429 -12.55 27.88 5.76
N SER A 430 -12.25 27.31 4.61
CA SER A 430 -12.35 27.97 3.32
C SER A 430 -13.54 27.42 2.53
N CYS A 431 -13.95 28.16 1.50
CA CYS A 431 -15.05 27.78 0.63
C CYS A 431 -14.55 27.78 -0.81
N ALA A 432 -14.89 26.74 -1.57
CA ALA A 432 -14.59 26.64 -2.99
C ALA A 432 -15.88 26.40 -3.77
N CYS A 433 -16.08 27.13 -4.87
CA CYS A 433 -17.23 26.91 -5.74
C CYS A 433 -17.17 25.51 -6.37
N ASN A 434 -18.33 24.88 -6.55
CA ASN A 434 -18.42 23.59 -7.22
C ASN A 434 -18.19 23.75 -8.73
N VAL A 435 -17.81 22.67 -9.41
CA VAL A 435 -17.63 22.65 -10.87
C VAL A 435 -18.88 23.19 -11.59
N GLY A 436 -18.67 24.04 -12.59
CA GLY A 436 -19.73 24.78 -13.28
C GLY A 436 -20.19 26.05 -12.54
N TRP A 437 -19.47 26.43 -11.48
CA TRP A 437 -19.66 27.68 -10.76
C TRP A 437 -18.31 28.33 -10.44
N ALA A 438 -18.27 29.66 -10.48
CA ALA A 438 -17.09 30.47 -10.17
C ALA A 438 -17.42 31.57 -9.16
N GLY A 439 -16.40 32.06 -8.45
CA GLY A 439 -16.52 33.02 -7.36
C GLY A 439 -15.51 32.78 -6.24
N ASN A 440 -15.67 33.53 -5.14
CA ASN A 440 -14.81 33.41 -3.95
C ASN A 440 -15.26 32.31 -2.97
N GLY A 441 -16.14 31.39 -3.39
CA GLY A 441 -16.72 30.33 -2.56
C GLY A 441 -17.81 30.77 -1.58
N HIS A 442 -17.81 32.03 -1.14
CA HIS A 442 -18.90 32.61 -0.34
C HIS A 442 -20.07 33.11 -1.20
N THR A 443 -19.76 33.49 -2.44
CA THR A 443 -20.73 33.87 -3.46
C THR A 443 -20.28 33.20 -4.75
N CYS A 444 -21.11 32.30 -5.27
CA CYS A 444 -20.81 31.58 -6.51
C CYS A 444 -21.87 31.87 -7.57
N GLY A 445 -21.42 32.11 -8.80
CA GLY A 445 -22.23 32.31 -10.00
C GLY A 445 -22.03 31.19 -11.01
N PRO A 446 -22.94 31.01 -11.98
CA PRO A 446 -22.74 30.06 -13.06
C PRO A 446 -21.45 30.38 -13.83
N ASP A 447 -20.73 29.32 -14.18
CA ASP A 447 -19.52 29.33 -14.99
C ASP A 447 -19.76 28.30 -16.09
N THR A 448 -20.08 28.78 -17.30
CA THR A 448 -20.56 27.95 -18.41
C THR A 448 -19.45 27.12 -19.04
N ASP A 449 -18.27 27.70 -19.18
CA ASP A 449 -17.13 27.09 -19.87
C ASP A 449 -16.03 26.59 -18.91
N ILE A 450 -16.24 26.76 -17.59
CA ILE A 450 -15.50 26.12 -16.50
C ILE A 450 -14.05 26.60 -16.38
N ASP A 451 -13.78 27.85 -16.75
CA ASP A 451 -12.44 28.43 -16.70
C ASP A 451 -12.13 29.12 -15.35
N GLY A 452 -13.13 29.23 -14.47
CA GLY A 452 -13.01 29.84 -13.14
C GLY A 452 -13.45 31.29 -13.07
N TYR A 453 -14.06 31.86 -14.12
CA TYR A 453 -14.73 33.15 -14.11
C TYR A 453 -16.24 32.99 -14.33
N PRO A 454 -17.09 33.75 -13.61
CA PRO A 454 -18.53 33.63 -13.74
C PRO A 454 -19.04 34.38 -14.97
N ASP A 455 -20.10 33.85 -15.59
CA ASP A 455 -20.79 34.44 -16.76
C ASP A 455 -21.23 35.91 -16.54
N GLN A 456 -21.43 36.29 -15.26
CA GLN A 456 -21.83 37.62 -14.83
C GLN A 456 -21.07 38.02 -13.58
N SER A 457 -20.78 39.33 -13.46
CA SER A 457 -20.11 39.86 -12.28
C SER A 457 -20.91 39.63 -10.99
N LEU A 458 -20.21 39.15 -9.97
CA LEU A 458 -20.77 38.78 -8.67
C LEU A 458 -20.51 39.86 -7.61
N PRO A 459 -21.43 40.07 -6.65
CA PRO A 459 -21.30 41.09 -5.62
C PRO A 459 -20.39 40.63 -4.45
N CYS A 460 -19.15 40.26 -4.75
CA CYS A 460 -18.18 39.81 -3.75
C CYS A 460 -17.62 41.01 -2.96
N ILE A 461 -17.52 40.87 -1.63
CA ILE A 461 -17.17 41.96 -0.70
C ILE A 461 -15.65 42.23 -0.71
N ASP A 462 -14.86 41.20 -0.98
CA ASP A 462 -13.40 41.15 -1.04
C ASP A 462 -12.82 41.61 -2.38
N ASN A 463 -13.67 41.88 -3.39
CA ASN A 463 -13.25 42.26 -4.73
C ASN A 463 -12.32 41.20 -5.37
N ASP A 464 -12.59 39.93 -5.09
CA ASP A 464 -11.90 38.78 -5.67
C ASP A 464 -11.93 38.82 -7.21
N LYS A 465 -10.82 38.44 -7.86
CA LYS A 465 -10.72 38.39 -9.32
C LYS A 465 -11.73 37.41 -9.93
N HIS A 466 -12.00 36.29 -9.26
CA HIS A 466 -12.95 35.26 -9.69
C HIS A 466 -14.43 35.68 -9.52
N CYS A 467 -14.69 36.93 -9.12
CA CYS A 467 -16.02 37.51 -9.10
C CYS A 467 -16.26 38.53 -10.23
N LYS A 468 -15.24 38.80 -11.04
CA LYS A 468 -15.40 39.61 -12.27
C LYS A 468 -16.14 38.81 -13.32
N GLN A 469 -16.86 39.51 -14.19
CA GLN A 469 -17.51 38.87 -15.32
C GLN A 469 -16.45 38.32 -16.28
N ASP A 470 -16.70 37.11 -16.77
CA ASP A 470 -15.94 36.51 -17.85
C ASP A 470 -16.12 37.31 -19.18
N ASN A 471 -15.00 37.65 -19.80
CA ASN A 471 -14.93 38.33 -21.10
C ASN A 471 -15.08 37.38 -22.31
N CYS A 472 -15.09 36.05 -22.12
CA CYS A 472 -15.36 35.04 -23.15
C CYS A 472 -16.25 33.86 -22.70
N VAL A 473 -17.40 34.14 -22.07
CA VAL A 473 -18.47 33.25 -21.54
C VAL A 473 -18.65 31.80 -22.10
N PHE A 474 -18.28 31.51 -23.35
CA PHE A 474 -18.45 30.19 -23.97
C PHE A 474 -17.14 29.51 -24.40
N THR A 475 -16.00 30.19 -24.28
CA THR A 475 -14.70 29.71 -24.74
C THR A 475 -13.69 29.92 -23.62
N PRO A 476 -13.21 28.82 -22.99
CA PRO A 476 -12.34 28.94 -21.83
C PRO A 476 -11.10 29.78 -22.12
N ASN A 477 -10.88 30.79 -21.28
CA ASN A 477 -9.72 31.67 -21.34
C ASN A 477 -9.38 32.14 -19.92
N SER A 478 -8.97 31.19 -19.07
CA SER A 478 -8.76 31.37 -17.64
C SER A 478 -7.75 32.47 -17.24
N GLY A 479 -6.99 33.02 -18.19
CA GLY A 479 -6.13 34.19 -18.00
C GLY A 479 -6.85 35.53 -18.17
N GLN A 480 -8.03 35.54 -18.79
CA GLN A 480 -8.85 36.70 -19.14
C GLN A 480 -8.08 37.77 -19.93
N GLU A 481 -7.12 37.37 -20.75
CA GLU A 481 -6.36 38.27 -21.61
C GLU A 481 -7.31 39.03 -22.57
N ASP A 482 -7.06 40.34 -22.71
CA ASP A 482 -7.86 41.33 -23.44
C ASP A 482 -6.90 42.45 -23.87
N ALA A 483 -6.30 42.30 -25.06
CA ALA A 483 -5.19 43.12 -25.53
C ALA A 483 -5.61 44.56 -25.81
N ASP A 484 -6.80 44.80 -26.37
CA ASP A 484 -7.30 46.14 -26.69
C ASP A 484 -8.16 46.77 -25.58
N ASN A 485 -8.50 46.00 -24.54
CA ASN A 485 -9.30 46.38 -23.38
C ASN A 485 -10.72 46.84 -23.74
N ASP A 486 -11.32 46.29 -24.80
CA ASP A 486 -12.71 46.57 -25.18
C ASP A 486 -13.75 45.79 -24.32
N GLY A 487 -13.27 44.83 -23.52
CA GLY A 487 -14.06 43.97 -22.64
C GLY A 487 -14.48 42.63 -23.25
N ILE A 488 -14.04 42.31 -24.47
CA ILE A 488 -14.10 41.00 -25.11
C ILE A 488 -12.70 40.37 -24.98
N GLY A 489 -12.62 39.11 -24.55
CA GLY A 489 -11.32 38.46 -24.39
C GLY A 489 -10.69 38.03 -25.72
N ASP A 490 -9.36 37.97 -25.76
CA ASP A 490 -8.57 37.68 -26.98
C ASP A 490 -9.01 36.39 -27.70
N GLN A 491 -9.49 35.41 -26.92
CA GLN A 491 -9.85 34.08 -27.41
C GLN A 491 -11.20 34.03 -28.13
N CYS A 492 -12.08 35.01 -27.88
CA CYS A 492 -13.39 35.12 -28.53
C CYS A 492 -13.58 36.43 -29.32
N ASP A 493 -12.56 37.29 -29.35
CA ASP A 493 -12.53 38.46 -30.21
C ASP A 493 -12.19 38.09 -31.67
N GLU A 494 -12.79 38.81 -32.61
CA GLU A 494 -12.53 38.74 -34.04
C GLU A 494 -11.38 39.67 -34.47
N ASP A 495 -11.02 40.66 -33.65
CA ASP A 495 -10.01 41.71 -33.85
C ASP A 495 -9.38 42.05 -32.49
N ALA A 496 -8.56 41.14 -31.96
CA ALA A 496 -8.15 41.12 -30.55
C ALA A 496 -7.31 42.32 -30.11
N ASP A 497 -6.65 42.99 -31.06
CA ASP A 497 -5.84 44.18 -30.79
C ASP A 497 -6.52 45.51 -31.20
N GLY A 498 -7.73 45.43 -31.77
CA GLY A 498 -8.55 46.57 -32.14
C GLY A 498 -7.96 47.44 -33.26
N ASP A 499 -7.06 46.90 -34.08
CA ASP A 499 -6.42 47.63 -35.16
C ASP A 499 -7.29 47.73 -36.43
N GLY A 500 -8.39 46.96 -36.50
CA GLY A 500 -9.35 46.93 -37.59
C GLY A 500 -9.05 45.90 -38.67
N ILE A 501 -8.04 45.06 -38.47
CA ILE A 501 -7.70 43.89 -39.27
C ILE A 501 -8.14 42.66 -38.48
N LYS A 502 -8.82 41.72 -39.15
CA LYS A 502 -9.33 40.55 -38.44
C LYS A 502 -8.19 39.61 -38.09
N ASN A 503 -8.28 38.92 -36.95
CA ASN A 503 -7.30 37.94 -36.46
C ASN A 503 -6.84 36.91 -37.51
N VAL A 504 -7.71 36.52 -38.46
CA VAL A 504 -7.40 35.54 -39.53
C VAL A 504 -6.61 36.12 -40.71
N GLU A 505 -6.64 37.44 -40.88
CA GLU A 505 -5.92 38.20 -41.92
C GLU A 505 -4.73 38.97 -41.34
N ASP A 506 -4.65 39.05 -40.01
CA ASP A 506 -3.66 39.78 -39.25
C ASP A 506 -2.43 38.93 -38.93
N ASN A 507 -1.25 39.42 -39.33
CA ASN A 507 0.03 38.79 -39.00
C ASN A 507 0.57 39.15 -37.61
N CYS A 508 -0.11 40.01 -36.84
CA CYS A 508 0.19 40.34 -35.45
C CYS A 508 -1.06 40.44 -34.59
N ARG A 509 -1.81 39.34 -34.48
CA ARG A 509 -3.09 39.22 -33.77
C ARG A 509 -3.25 39.96 -32.42
N LEU A 510 -2.17 40.13 -31.64
CA LEU A 510 -2.21 40.73 -30.30
C LEU A 510 -1.51 42.10 -30.22
N VAL A 511 -0.98 42.62 -31.34
CA VAL A 511 -0.16 43.85 -31.38
C VAL A 511 -0.57 44.73 -32.57
N PRO A 512 -1.16 45.91 -32.33
CA PRO A 512 -1.74 46.74 -33.39
C PRO A 512 -0.76 47.13 -34.50
N ASN A 513 -1.00 46.67 -35.73
CA ASN A 513 -0.13 46.91 -36.89
C ASN A 513 -0.90 47.06 -38.22
N LYS A 514 -1.65 48.15 -38.35
CA LYS A 514 -2.47 48.46 -39.54
C LYS A 514 -1.74 48.44 -40.89
N ASP A 515 -0.42 48.51 -40.91
CA ASP A 515 0.39 48.45 -42.13
C ASP A 515 0.72 47.02 -42.57
N GLN A 516 0.55 46.02 -41.70
CA GLN A 516 0.84 44.59 -41.93
C GLN A 516 2.22 44.37 -42.52
N GLN A 517 3.19 45.20 -42.11
CA GLN A 517 4.55 45.08 -42.60
C GLN A 517 5.14 43.76 -42.10
N ASN A 518 5.78 43.02 -43.01
CA ASN A 518 6.47 41.76 -42.73
C ASN A 518 7.69 41.69 -43.68
N SER A 519 8.88 41.86 -43.11
CA SER A 519 10.13 42.10 -43.82
C SER A 519 10.82 40.82 -44.29
N ASP A 520 10.60 39.69 -43.63
CA ASP A 520 11.24 38.41 -43.92
C ASP A 520 10.30 37.32 -44.45
N THR A 521 9.00 37.63 -44.50
CA THR A 521 7.89 36.86 -45.07
C THR A 521 7.51 35.60 -44.31
N ASP A 522 7.81 35.52 -43.02
CA ASP A 522 7.28 34.45 -42.16
C ASP A 522 5.80 34.71 -41.76
N SER A 523 5.25 34.01 -40.78
CA SER A 523 3.84 34.21 -40.36
C SER A 523 3.61 35.43 -39.48
N PHE A 524 4.66 36.03 -38.90
CA PHE A 524 4.58 37.14 -37.96
C PHE A 524 4.92 38.46 -38.67
N GLY A 525 4.24 39.55 -38.28
CA GLY A 525 4.55 40.89 -38.78
C GLY A 525 5.66 41.57 -37.99
N ASP A 526 6.33 42.55 -38.59
CA ASP A 526 7.45 43.30 -37.98
C ASP A 526 7.12 43.91 -36.59
N ALA A 527 5.83 44.10 -36.29
CA ALA A 527 5.36 44.69 -35.03
C ALA A 527 5.37 43.72 -33.84
N CYS A 528 5.25 42.42 -34.09
CA CYS A 528 5.17 41.36 -33.09
C CYS A 528 6.24 40.28 -33.28
N ASP A 529 7.03 40.38 -34.35
CA ASP A 529 8.13 39.49 -34.65
C ASP A 529 9.36 39.85 -33.80
N ASN A 530 9.82 38.93 -32.96
CA ASN A 530 11.02 39.08 -32.15
C ASN A 530 12.32 38.93 -32.97
N CYS A 531 12.23 38.55 -34.24
CA CYS A 531 13.32 38.58 -35.21
C CYS A 531 12.89 39.15 -36.58
N PRO A 532 12.57 40.46 -36.70
CA PRO A 532 11.93 41.07 -37.88
C PRO A 532 12.59 40.91 -39.26
N ASN A 533 13.80 40.36 -39.33
CA ASN A 533 14.55 40.20 -40.58
C ASN A 533 15.00 38.75 -40.82
N VAL A 534 14.66 37.81 -39.93
CA VAL A 534 15.11 36.43 -39.95
C VAL A 534 13.92 35.51 -39.66
N PRO A 535 13.42 34.75 -40.66
CA PRO A 535 12.19 33.98 -40.49
C PRO A 535 12.25 33.00 -39.32
N ASN A 536 11.31 33.10 -38.38
CA ASN A 536 11.23 32.28 -37.17
C ASN A 536 9.77 32.09 -36.69
N ILE A 537 9.05 31.22 -37.39
CA ILE A 537 7.63 30.88 -37.14
C ILE A 537 7.34 30.42 -35.69
N ASN A 538 8.33 29.92 -34.95
CA ASN A 538 8.13 29.49 -33.55
C ASN A 538 8.25 30.64 -32.54
N GLN A 539 8.77 31.81 -32.94
CA GLN A 539 8.98 32.99 -32.08
C GLN A 539 9.67 32.66 -30.76
N GLN A 540 10.53 31.64 -30.76
CA GLN A 540 11.21 31.16 -29.55
C GLN A 540 12.21 32.22 -29.06
N ASP A 541 12.17 32.49 -27.77
CA ASP A 541 13.01 33.46 -27.05
C ASP A 541 13.39 32.83 -25.70
N THR A 542 14.56 32.21 -25.64
CA THR A 542 14.99 31.34 -24.53
C THR A 542 15.26 32.12 -23.23
N ASP A 543 15.82 33.34 -23.31
CA ASP A 543 16.09 34.19 -22.14
C ASP A 543 14.99 35.24 -21.88
N SER A 544 13.96 35.29 -22.73
CA SER A 544 12.82 36.20 -22.65
C SER A 544 13.24 37.68 -22.66
N ASN A 545 14.32 38.02 -23.38
CA ASN A 545 14.81 39.38 -23.49
C ASN A 545 14.07 40.22 -24.57
N GLY A 546 13.23 39.58 -25.39
CA GLY A 546 12.47 40.17 -26.47
C GLY A 546 13.14 40.09 -27.85
N GLU A 547 14.34 39.53 -27.96
CA GLU A 547 15.03 39.16 -29.20
C GLU A 547 14.94 37.64 -29.37
N GLY A 548 14.45 37.16 -30.51
CA GLY A 548 14.25 35.72 -30.70
C GLY A 548 15.56 34.95 -30.92
N ASP A 549 15.55 33.66 -30.60
CA ASP A 549 16.70 32.74 -30.75
C ASP A 549 17.30 32.76 -32.17
N ALA A 550 16.49 33.07 -33.19
CA ALA A 550 16.92 33.07 -34.59
C ALA A 550 17.85 34.23 -34.95
N CYS A 551 17.80 35.33 -34.21
CA CYS A 551 18.58 36.54 -34.44
C CYS A 551 19.48 36.93 -33.26
N ASP A 552 19.22 36.37 -32.08
CA ASP A 552 20.06 36.57 -30.90
C ASP A 552 21.42 35.82 -31.03
N ASN A 553 22.50 36.45 -30.57
CA ASN A 553 23.85 35.91 -30.56
C ASN A 553 24.23 35.26 -29.22
N ASP A 554 23.38 35.34 -28.21
CA ASP A 554 23.53 34.85 -26.83
C ASP A 554 22.14 34.46 -26.31
N ILE A 555 21.59 33.36 -26.83
CA ILE A 555 20.14 33.05 -26.72
C ILE A 555 19.69 32.73 -25.27
N ASP A 556 20.62 32.38 -24.38
CA ASP A 556 20.30 32.10 -22.97
C ASP A 556 20.72 33.24 -22.01
N GLY A 557 21.33 34.31 -22.55
CA GLY A 557 21.64 35.53 -21.82
C GLY A 557 22.71 35.37 -20.73
N ASP A 558 23.54 34.32 -20.81
CA ASP A 558 24.56 34.02 -19.80
C ASP A 558 25.84 34.88 -19.95
N GLY A 559 25.96 35.58 -21.09
CA GLY A 559 27.06 36.46 -21.46
C GLY A 559 28.13 35.81 -22.34
N ILE A 560 27.95 34.56 -22.74
CA ILE A 560 28.81 33.80 -23.66
C ILE A 560 28.10 33.71 -25.02
N PRO A 561 28.69 34.21 -26.12
CA PRO A 561 28.04 34.11 -27.42
C PRO A 561 27.83 32.65 -27.86
N ASN A 562 26.70 32.34 -28.50
CA ASN A 562 26.26 30.99 -28.94
C ASN A 562 27.35 30.11 -29.58
N VAL A 563 28.29 30.72 -30.30
CA VAL A 563 29.37 30.00 -31.02
C VAL A 563 30.56 29.61 -30.13
N LEU A 564 30.66 30.20 -28.94
CA LEU A 564 31.67 29.92 -27.93
C LEU A 564 31.09 29.19 -26.72
N ASP A 565 29.77 29.11 -26.66
CA ASP A 565 29.02 28.50 -25.57
C ASP A 565 28.93 26.98 -25.75
N ASN A 566 29.27 26.25 -24.69
CA ASN A 566 29.10 24.80 -24.62
C ASN A 566 27.70 24.35 -24.16
N CYS A 567 26.84 25.27 -23.74
CA CYS A 567 25.42 25.09 -23.47
C CYS A 567 24.57 26.25 -24.00
N PRO A 568 24.46 26.44 -25.33
CA PRO A 568 23.84 27.62 -25.90
C PRO A 568 22.41 27.94 -25.42
N LYS A 569 21.67 26.99 -24.85
CA LYS A 569 20.26 27.16 -24.43
C LYS A 569 20.06 27.17 -22.92
N VAL A 570 21.13 27.01 -22.13
CA VAL A 570 21.02 26.81 -20.68
C VAL A 570 22.09 27.66 -19.99
N PRO A 571 21.69 28.70 -19.25
CA PRO A 571 22.64 29.68 -18.74
C PRO A 571 23.71 29.03 -17.86
N ASN A 572 24.96 29.05 -18.31
CA ASN A 572 26.07 28.46 -17.58
C ASN A 572 27.35 29.32 -17.68
N PRO A 573 27.39 30.50 -17.03
CA PRO A 573 28.49 31.47 -17.19
C PRO A 573 29.89 30.96 -16.84
N LEU A 574 29.97 29.82 -16.14
CA LEU A 574 31.21 29.16 -15.77
C LEU A 574 31.76 28.20 -16.84
N GLN A 575 30.95 27.82 -17.83
CA GLN A 575 31.31 26.95 -18.95
C GLN A 575 32.02 25.67 -18.49
N THR A 576 31.53 25.09 -17.39
CA THR A 576 32.11 23.86 -16.83
C THR A 576 31.79 22.69 -17.76
N ASP A 577 32.79 21.87 -18.05
CA ASP A 577 32.71 20.67 -18.88
C ASP A 577 33.67 19.63 -18.26
N ARG A 578 33.12 18.74 -17.42
CA ARG A 578 33.92 17.80 -16.62
C ARG A 578 34.55 16.69 -17.44
N ASP A 579 33.83 16.16 -18.41
CA ASP A 579 34.26 15.00 -19.19
C ASP A 579 34.97 15.36 -20.51
N GLY A 580 34.91 16.63 -20.90
CA GLY A 580 35.61 17.21 -22.03
C GLY A 580 35.03 16.84 -23.38
N ASP A 581 33.74 16.55 -23.45
CA ASP A 581 33.06 16.13 -24.68
C ASP A 581 32.61 17.31 -25.58
N GLY A 582 32.64 18.53 -25.04
CA GLY A 582 32.27 19.77 -25.71
C GLY A 582 30.85 20.27 -25.39
N VAL A 583 30.09 19.56 -24.56
CA VAL A 583 28.80 19.95 -23.99
C VAL A 583 29.02 20.30 -22.51
N GLY A 584 28.47 21.42 -22.05
CA GLY A 584 28.68 21.86 -20.66
C GLY A 584 27.82 21.08 -19.66
N ASP A 585 28.32 20.95 -18.42
CA ASP A 585 27.64 20.20 -17.33
C ASP A 585 26.16 20.61 -17.12
N ALA A 586 25.81 21.87 -17.44
CA ALA A 586 24.46 22.41 -17.21
C ALA A 586 23.41 21.87 -18.19
N CYS A 587 23.83 21.48 -19.39
CA CYS A 587 22.97 20.97 -20.46
C CYS A 587 23.39 19.57 -20.95
N ASP A 588 24.41 18.98 -20.33
CA ASP A 588 24.88 17.65 -20.61
C ASP A 588 23.98 16.62 -19.93
N SER A 589 23.40 15.73 -20.74
CA SER A 589 22.59 14.60 -20.30
C SER A 589 23.40 13.50 -19.59
N CYS A 590 24.74 13.50 -19.76
CA CYS A 590 25.69 12.62 -19.07
C CYS A 590 26.95 13.36 -18.59
N PRO A 591 26.87 14.27 -17.58
CA PRO A 591 27.97 15.17 -17.16
C PRO A 591 29.30 14.52 -16.73
N GLU A 592 29.34 13.20 -16.60
CA GLU A 592 30.50 12.43 -16.15
C GLU A 592 31.04 11.48 -17.25
N ILE A 593 30.35 11.35 -18.40
CA ILE A 593 30.69 10.38 -19.46
C ILE A 593 30.49 10.98 -20.86
N SER A 594 31.62 11.22 -21.53
CA SER A 594 31.65 11.86 -22.85
C SER A 594 30.67 11.28 -23.87
N ASN A 595 29.71 12.09 -24.28
CA ASN A 595 28.63 11.81 -25.21
C ASN A 595 28.29 13.04 -26.11
N PRO A 596 29.19 13.50 -27.00
CA PRO A 596 29.05 14.78 -27.71
C PRO A 596 27.78 14.93 -28.58
N THR A 597 27.07 13.83 -28.86
CA THR A 597 25.84 13.82 -29.65
C THR A 597 24.57 13.98 -28.83
N GLN A 598 24.64 13.88 -27.49
CA GLN A 598 23.53 14.09 -26.56
C GLN A 598 22.26 13.34 -27.00
N THR A 599 22.41 12.09 -27.44
CA THR A 599 21.27 11.27 -27.87
C THR A 599 20.55 10.75 -26.63
N ASP A 600 19.23 10.89 -26.63
CA ASP A 600 18.31 10.45 -25.60
C ASP A 600 17.10 9.83 -26.34
N ILE A 601 17.08 8.50 -26.44
CA ILE A 601 16.12 7.78 -27.29
C ILE A 601 14.72 7.69 -26.67
N ASP A 602 14.64 7.63 -25.34
CA ASP A 602 13.40 7.49 -24.57
C ASP A 602 12.95 8.78 -23.89
N ASN A 603 13.63 9.90 -24.10
CA ASN A 603 13.23 11.25 -23.71
C ASN A 603 13.01 11.39 -22.20
N ASP A 604 13.87 10.78 -21.40
CA ASP A 604 13.86 10.81 -19.93
C ASP A 604 14.84 11.84 -19.34
N LEU A 605 15.59 12.56 -20.19
CA LEU A 605 16.64 13.55 -19.85
C LEU A 605 17.96 12.91 -19.36
N VAL A 606 18.13 11.60 -19.53
CA VAL A 606 19.36 10.84 -19.31
C VAL A 606 19.90 10.37 -20.66
N GLY A 607 21.15 10.73 -20.99
CA GLY A 607 21.70 10.39 -22.30
C GLY A 607 21.97 8.89 -22.44
N ASP A 608 21.83 8.34 -23.65
CA ASP A 608 21.95 6.90 -23.96
C ASP A 608 23.25 6.24 -23.44
N VAL A 609 24.32 7.04 -23.27
CA VAL A 609 25.64 6.57 -22.84
C VAL A 609 25.68 6.28 -21.33
N CYS A 610 24.93 7.04 -20.54
CA CYS A 610 24.84 6.90 -19.08
C CYS A 610 23.49 6.33 -18.62
N ASP A 611 22.52 6.23 -19.52
CA ASP A 611 21.25 5.57 -19.27
C ASP A 611 21.47 4.05 -19.08
N THR A 612 21.07 3.60 -17.89
CA THR A 612 21.15 2.20 -17.49
C THR A 612 19.80 1.51 -17.49
N ASN A 613 18.72 2.28 -17.59
CA ASN A 613 17.33 1.82 -17.50
C ASN A 613 17.07 0.92 -16.27
N GLN A 614 17.90 1.08 -15.22
CA GLN A 614 17.84 0.34 -13.97
C GLN A 614 17.26 1.27 -12.91
N ASP A 615 15.99 1.05 -12.62
CA ASP A 615 15.19 1.73 -11.61
C ASP A 615 14.54 0.64 -10.76
N LEU A 616 15.09 0.41 -9.57
CA LEU A 616 14.70 -0.68 -8.67
C LEU A 616 13.32 -0.46 -8.05
N ASP A 617 12.99 0.78 -7.74
CA ASP A 617 11.80 1.13 -6.99
C ASP A 617 10.62 1.58 -7.87
N GLY A 618 10.90 1.94 -9.12
CA GLY A 618 9.97 2.22 -10.20
C GLY A 618 9.48 3.66 -10.25
N ASP A 619 10.20 4.62 -9.66
CA ASP A 619 9.80 6.02 -9.55
C ASP A 619 10.15 6.88 -10.79
N GLY A 620 10.98 6.37 -11.69
CA GLY A 620 11.40 7.03 -12.93
C GLY A 620 12.81 7.59 -12.91
N HIS A 621 13.52 7.55 -11.79
CA HIS A 621 14.94 7.87 -11.70
C HIS A 621 15.77 6.59 -11.67
N GLN A 622 16.84 6.55 -12.44
CA GLN A 622 17.72 5.38 -12.41
C GLN A 622 18.53 5.32 -11.11
N ASP A 623 18.84 4.12 -10.61
CA ASP A 623 19.51 3.85 -9.32
C ASP A 623 20.81 4.66 -9.10
N THR A 624 21.46 5.11 -10.18
CA THR A 624 22.73 5.87 -10.12
C THR A 624 22.53 7.39 -9.98
N ARG A 625 21.33 7.89 -10.24
CA ARG A 625 20.94 9.31 -10.16
C ARG A 625 19.83 9.56 -9.12
N ASP A 626 19.33 8.50 -8.51
CA ASP A 626 18.31 8.53 -7.49
C ASP A 626 18.92 8.78 -6.09
N ASN A 627 18.43 9.80 -5.39
CA ASN A 627 18.83 10.12 -4.02
C ASN A 627 18.17 9.19 -2.96
N CYS A 628 17.20 8.37 -3.35
CA CYS A 628 16.60 7.30 -2.55
C CYS A 628 16.34 5.98 -3.33
N PRO A 629 17.38 5.24 -3.77
CA PRO A 629 17.28 4.09 -4.69
C PRO A 629 16.39 2.88 -4.31
N GLU A 630 15.82 2.85 -3.11
CA GLU A 630 14.91 1.77 -2.63
C GLU A 630 13.49 2.28 -2.30
N ILE A 631 13.25 3.59 -2.30
CA ILE A 631 12.00 4.22 -1.82
C ILE A 631 11.50 5.21 -2.88
N PRO A 632 10.33 4.95 -3.52
CA PRO A 632 9.88 5.76 -4.65
C PRO A 632 9.66 7.22 -4.27
N ASN A 633 10.43 8.11 -4.88
CA ASN A 633 10.41 9.54 -4.61
C ASN A 633 10.72 10.37 -5.88
N SER A 634 9.91 10.21 -6.93
CA SER A 634 10.01 10.91 -8.21
C SER A 634 10.29 12.43 -8.16
N SER A 635 9.88 13.14 -7.11
CA SER A 635 10.18 14.56 -6.91
C SER A 635 11.62 14.86 -6.48
N GLN A 636 12.36 13.86 -5.99
CA GLN A 636 13.77 13.93 -5.58
C GLN A 636 14.08 15.09 -4.61
N LEU A 637 13.13 15.42 -3.72
CA LEU A 637 13.33 16.48 -2.73
C LEU A 637 14.48 16.11 -1.78
N ASP A 638 15.34 17.10 -1.51
CA ASP A 638 16.52 17.04 -0.66
C ASP A 638 16.66 18.42 0.02
N SER A 639 15.93 18.59 1.11
CA SER A 639 15.68 19.90 1.74
C SER A 639 16.96 20.52 2.34
N ASP A 640 17.90 19.71 2.83
CA ASP A 640 19.17 20.18 3.38
C ASP A 640 20.37 20.06 2.41
N ASN A 641 20.15 19.47 1.23
CA ASN A 641 21.12 19.30 0.15
C ASN A 641 22.34 18.46 0.55
N ASP A 642 22.16 17.43 1.39
CA ASP A 642 23.22 16.51 1.77
C ASP A 642 23.40 15.32 0.80
N GLY A 643 22.49 15.20 -0.17
CA GLY A 643 22.47 14.18 -1.22
C GLY A 643 21.65 12.94 -0.87
N ILE A 644 20.94 12.94 0.26
CA ILE A 644 19.96 11.92 0.66
C ILE A 644 18.57 12.55 0.52
N GLY A 645 17.64 11.89 -0.18
CA GLY A 645 16.31 12.47 -0.38
C GLY A 645 15.43 12.40 0.88
N ASP A 646 14.53 13.38 1.04
CA ASP A 646 13.64 13.54 2.21
C ASP A 646 12.83 12.26 2.55
N ASP A 647 12.42 11.49 1.53
CA ASP A 647 11.63 10.25 1.72
C ASP A 647 12.44 9.09 2.34
N CYS A 648 13.78 9.15 2.29
CA CYS A 648 14.69 8.17 2.87
C CYS A 648 15.69 8.75 3.89
N ASP A 649 15.67 10.06 4.10
CA ASP A 649 16.36 10.73 5.19
C ASP A 649 15.57 10.58 6.49
N GLU A 650 16.29 10.57 7.61
CA GLU A 650 15.70 10.61 8.93
C GLU A 650 15.77 12.04 9.55
N ASP A 651 16.49 13.01 8.96
CA ASP A 651 16.67 14.40 9.45
C ASP A 651 16.73 15.44 8.31
N ASP A 652 15.60 15.66 7.61
CA ASP A 652 15.47 16.44 6.36
C ASP A 652 16.03 17.89 6.38
N ASP A 653 16.28 18.48 7.56
CA ASP A 653 16.84 19.83 7.72
C ASP A 653 18.22 19.85 8.43
N ASN A 654 18.78 18.68 8.72
CA ASN A 654 20.08 18.46 9.36
C ASN A 654 20.30 19.25 10.68
N ASP A 655 19.22 19.54 11.43
CA ASP A 655 19.27 20.28 12.68
C ASP A 655 19.55 19.39 13.92
N GLY A 656 19.41 18.06 13.75
CA GLY A 656 19.72 17.02 14.72
C GLY A 656 18.59 16.70 15.70
N ILE A 657 17.34 17.11 15.43
CA ILE A 657 16.18 16.92 16.32
C ILE A 657 15.20 15.87 15.78
N ARG A 658 14.78 14.95 16.67
CA ARG A 658 13.69 13.99 16.40
C ARG A 658 12.88 13.69 17.67
N PRO A 659 11.53 13.77 17.65
CA PRO A 659 10.66 14.26 16.56
C PRO A 659 10.76 15.77 16.37
N ASP A 660 10.69 16.23 15.12
CA ASP A 660 10.76 17.65 14.73
C ASP A 660 9.36 18.28 14.55
N ASN A 661 9.20 19.56 14.94
CA ASN A 661 8.00 20.36 14.70
C ASN A 661 8.09 21.31 13.48
N CYS A 662 9.25 21.44 12.83
CA CYS A 662 9.47 22.08 11.55
C CYS A 662 10.41 21.23 10.68
N ARG A 663 9.88 20.16 10.08
CA ARG A 663 10.65 19.14 9.36
C ARG A 663 11.66 19.67 8.33
N LEU A 664 11.33 20.75 7.62
CA LEU A 664 12.11 21.27 6.50
C LEU A 664 12.90 22.54 6.84
N ILE A 665 12.75 23.08 8.06
CA ILE A 665 13.37 24.36 8.45
C ILE A 665 14.15 24.21 9.76
N PRO A 666 15.49 24.36 9.73
CA PRO A 666 16.34 24.15 10.89
C PRO A 666 15.91 25.00 12.08
N ASN A 667 15.42 24.36 13.14
CA ASN A 667 14.98 25.04 14.34
C ASN A 667 15.36 24.29 15.64
N PRO A 668 16.65 24.24 16.03
CA PRO A 668 17.15 23.40 17.13
C PRO A 668 16.56 23.70 18.53
N ASN A 669 15.81 24.79 18.66
CA ASN A 669 15.14 25.20 19.89
C ASN A 669 13.68 24.72 19.99
N GLN A 670 13.12 24.17 18.89
CA GLN A 670 11.77 23.63 18.78
C GLN A 670 10.71 24.56 19.39
N LYS A 671 10.85 25.85 19.12
CA LYS A 671 9.99 26.89 19.72
C LYS A 671 8.61 26.82 19.08
N ASP A 672 7.64 26.35 19.86
CA ASP A 672 6.21 26.36 19.54
C ASP A 672 5.48 27.15 20.66
N SER A 673 5.03 28.37 20.34
CA SER A 673 4.44 29.30 21.29
C SER A 673 2.96 29.02 21.59
N ASP A 674 2.23 28.39 20.67
CA ASP A 674 0.79 28.16 20.79
C ASP A 674 0.44 26.69 21.13
N GLY A 675 1.40 25.78 20.97
CA GLY A 675 1.32 24.36 21.32
C GLY A 675 0.54 23.54 20.30
N ASN A 676 0.47 23.97 19.04
CA ASN A 676 -0.28 23.29 17.98
C ASN A 676 0.49 22.08 17.38
N GLY A 677 1.79 21.94 17.69
CA GLY A 677 2.65 20.87 17.19
C GLY A 677 3.44 21.22 15.92
N VAL A 678 3.27 22.42 15.38
CA VAL A 678 4.07 23.06 14.33
C VAL A 678 4.95 24.12 14.99
N GLY A 679 6.20 24.26 14.58
CA GLY A 679 7.09 25.26 15.16
C GLY A 679 6.79 26.67 14.67
N ASP A 680 7.04 27.68 15.51
CA ASP A 680 6.77 29.10 15.20
C ASP A 680 7.46 29.59 13.91
N VAL A 681 8.54 28.90 13.49
CA VAL A 681 9.35 29.26 12.31
C VAL A 681 8.65 28.85 11.01
N CYS A 682 7.92 27.74 11.00
CA CYS A 682 7.29 27.12 9.84
C CYS A 682 5.74 27.22 9.85
N GLU A 683 5.17 28.09 10.70
CA GLU A 683 3.74 28.10 11.03
C GLU A 683 2.79 28.44 9.86
N ASN A 684 3.25 29.19 8.84
CA ASN A 684 2.40 29.60 7.70
C ASN A 684 3.06 29.35 6.33
N ASP A 685 4.27 28.81 6.36
CA ASP A 685 5.16 28.61 5.23
C ASP A 685 6.10 27.48 5.67
N PHE A 686 5.69 26.25 5.36
CA PHE A 686 6.29 25.05 5.94
C PHE A 686 7.63 24.66 5.31
N ASP A 687 7.86 25.01 4.04
CA ASP A 687 9.08 24.74 3.28
C ASP A 687 9.93 26.01 3.01
N ASN A 688 9.49 27.18 3.49
CA ASN A 688 10.21 28.45 3.45
C ASN A 688 10.48 28.97 2.02
N ASP A 689 9.54 28.75 1.12
CA ASP A 689 9.61 29.15 -0.28
C ASP A 689 9.03 30.55 -0.56
N THR A 690 8.59 31.25 0.50
CA THR A 690 7.95 32.58 0.53
C THR A 690 6.47 32.62 0.15
N VAL A 691 5.92 31.49 -0.30
CA VAL A 691 4.50 31.32 -0.59
C VAL A 691 3.83 30.70 0.63
N MET A 692 2.74 31.30 1.07
CA MET A 692 2.03 30.79 2.24
C MET A 692 1.33 29.47 1.90
N ASP A 693 1.31 28.51 2.83
CA ASP A 693 0.70 27.17 2.68
C ASP A 693 -0.71 27.19 2.05
N LEU A 694 -1.50 28.25 2.29
CA LEU A 694 -2.86 28.39 1.77
C LEU A 694 -2.91 28.60 0.25
N ASN A 695 -1.91 29.31 -0.27
CA ASN A 695 -1.79 29.63 -1.69
C ASN A 695 -0.80 28.72 -2.41
N ASP A 696 -0.01 27.98 -1.64
CA ASP A 696 0.97 27.05 -2.15
C ASP A 696 0.30 25.74 -2.59
N VAL A 697 0.70 25.32 -3.78
CA VAL A 697 0.29 24.09 -4.43
C VAL A 697 0.98 22.87 -3.82
N CYS A 698 2.18 23.03 -3.28
CA CYS A 698 2.97 21.98 -2.64
C CYS A 698 3.68 22.48 -1.37
N PRO A 699 2.96 22.64 -0.23
CA PRO A 699 3.50 23.19 1.04
C PRO A 699 4.56 22.33 1.76
N GLU A 700 5.17 21.36 1.08
CA GLU A 700 6.26 20.55 1.60
C GLU A 700 7.37 20.44 0.54
N SER A 701 7.45 21.40 -0.38
CA SER A 701 8.37 21.40 -1.52
C SER A 701 8.73 22.83 -1.89
N ALA A 702 9.92 23.26 -1.45
CA ALA A 702 10.37 24.63 -1.68
C ALA A 702 10.59 25.01 -3.16
N GLU A 703 10.57 24.02 -4.06
CA GLU A 703 10.75 24.21 -5.50
C GLU A 703 9.42 24.45 -6.24
N VAL A 704 8.27 24.07 -5.65
CA VAL A 704 6.98 23.99 -6.37
C VAL A 704 5.91 24.83 -5.69
N THR A 705 5.92 26.13 -5.99
CA THR A 705 5.00 27.11 -5.38
C THR A 705 3.58 27.15 -5.99
N LEU A 706 3.49 27.03 -7.31
CA LEU A 706 2.27 27.30 -8.10
C LEU A 706 2.17 26.32 -9.28
N THR A 707 0.97 26.19 -9.85
CA THR A 707 0.81 25.45 -11.11
C THR A 707 1.41 26.26 -12.26
N ASP A 708 2.47 25.74 -12.84
CA ASP A 708 3.17 26.35 -13.97
C ASP A 708 3.56 25.30 -15.02
N PHE A 709 3.15 25.53 -16.27
CA PHE A 709 3.54 24.75 -17.45
C PHE A 709 4.23 25.61 -18.53
N ARG A 710 4.74 26.81 -18.19
CA ARG A 710 5.48 27.66 -19.16
C ARG A 710 6.75 26.97 -19.65
N ALA A 711 7.45 26.30 -18.75
CA ALA A 711 8.56 25.41 -19.10
C ALA A 711 8.03 23.98 -19.26
N TYR A 712 8.11 23.44 -20.47
CA TYR A 712 7.67 22.10 -20.78
C TYR A 712 8.58 21.43 -21.81
N GLN A 713 8.70 20.10 -21.69
CA GLN A 713 9.30 19.24 -22.69
C GLN A 713 8.25 18.86 -23.74
N THR A 714 8.58 19.06 -25.01
CA THR A 714 7.77 18.54 -26.11
C THR A 714 8.27 17.15 -26.49
N VAL A 715 7.39 16.14 -26.41
CA VAL A 715 7.72 14.75 -26.75
C VAL A 715 6.93 14.32 -27.97
N ILE A 716 7.62 13.88 -29.02
CA ILE A 716 7.03 13.41 -30.27
C ILE A 716 6.96 11.89 -30.23
N LEU A 717 5.75 11.32 -30.35
CA LEU A 717 5.53 9.88 -30.19
C LEU A 717 5.56 9.09 -31.51
N ASP A 718 5.66 9.77 -32.67
CA ASP A 718 5.86 9.15 -33.99
C ASP A 718 6.84 9.97 -34.87
N PRO A 719 8.14 10.00 -34.54
CA PRO A 719 9.13 10.81 -35.29
C PRO A 719 9.32 10.34 -36.74
N GLU A 720 8.93 9.10 -37.06
CA GLU A 720 9.04 8.50 -38.41
C GLU A 720 7.75 8.62 -39.24
N GLY A 721 6.73 9.35 -38.76
CA GLY A 721 5.41 9.47 -39.38
C GLY A 721 5.40 10.08 -40.79
N ASP A 722 4.35 9.81 -41.57
CA ASP A 722 4.18 10.33 -42.93
C ASP A 722 3.58 11.75 -42.97
N ALA A 723 2.90 12.18 -41.90
CA ALA A 723 2.27 13.50 -41.81
C ALA A 723 3.29 14.59 -41.42
N GLN A 724 4.18 14.29 -40.47
CA GLN A 724 5.27 15.15 -39.96
C GLN A 724 4.80 16.57 -39.65
N ILE A 725 3.67 16.68 -38.94
CA ILE A 725 3.20 17.96 -38.42
C ILE A 725 3.32 17.86 -36.91
N ASP A 726 4.29 18.59 -36.35
CA ASP A 726 4.48 18.66 -34.91
C ASP A 726 3.36 19.48 -34.25
N PRO A 727 2.98 19.14 -33.01
CA PRO A 727 2.03 19.96 -32.26
C PRO A 727 2.59 21.35 -32.00
N ASN A 728 1.75 22.37 -32.20
CA ASN A 728 2.04 23.73 -31.79
C ASN A 728 1.33 24.00 -30.46
N TRP A 729 2.10 24.23 -29.41
CA TRP A 729 1.62 24.49 -28.05
C TRP A 729 1.76 25.99 -27.75
N VAL A 730 0.67 26.60 -27.29
CA VAL A 730 0.63 27.99 -26.83
C VAL A 730 0.27 27.98 -25.36
N VAL A 731 1.10 28.58 -24.51
CA VAL A 731 0.88 28.65 -23.07
C VAL A 731 0.36 30.03 -22.68
N LEU A 732 -0.80 30.07 -22.02
CA LEU A 732 -1.51 31.26 -21.56
C LEU A 732 -1.67 31.20 -20.03
N ASN A 733 -2.28 32.24 -19.44
CA ASN A 733 -2.55 32.31 -18.00
C ASN A 733 -1.34 31.94 -17.12
N GLN A 734 -0.15 32.42 -17.51
CA GLN A 734 1.11 32.17 -16.79
C GLN A 734 1.42 30.69 -16.55
N GLY A 735 1.03 29.79 -17.47
CA GLY A 735 1.29 28.36 -17.33
C GLY A 735 0.10 27.53 -16.85
N MET A 736 -1.04 28.16 -16.58
CA MET A 736 -2.27 27.44 -16.16
C MET A 736 -3.23 27.17 -17.32
N GLU A 737 -2.88 27.55 -18.55
CA GLU A 737 -3.67 27.26 -19.75
C GLU A 737 -2.76 26.90 -20.92
N ILE A 738 -3.12 25.86 -21.65
CA ILE A 738 -2.40 25.39 -22.83
C ILE A 738 -3.40 25.26 -23.97
N VAL A 739 -3.04 25.76 -25.15
CA VAL A 739 -3.82 25.63 -26.39
C VAL A 739 -2.96 24.93 -27.43
N GLN A 740 -3.54 23.95 -28.11
CA GLN A 740 -2.92 23.27 -29.25
C GLN A 740 -3.71 23.60 -30.51
N THR A 741 -3.02 24.09 -31.55
CA THR A 741 -3.65 24.72 -32.72
C THR A 741 -3.62 23.88 -33.99
N MET A 742 -2.81 22.83 -34.05
CA MET A 742 -2.51 22.09 -35.28
C MET A 742 -3.15 20.71 -35.31
N ASN A 743 -3.59 20.24 -36.46
CA ASN A 743 -3.85 18.80 -36.61
C ASN A 743 -2.50 18.08 -36.74
N SER A 744 -1.98 17.54 -35.64
CA SER A 744 -0.61 17.06 -35.51
C SER A 744 -0.48 15.56 -35.30
N ASP A 745 0.74 15.07 -35.50
CA ASP A 745 1.19 13.77 -35.02
C ASP A 745 1.02 13.66 -33.47
N PRO A 746 0.99 12.44 -32.91
CA PRO A 746 0.82 12.26 -31.47
C PRO A 746 1.98 12.91 -30.72
N GLY A 747 1.65 13.79 -29.79
CA GLY A 747 2.64 14.53 -29.02
C GLY A 747 2.18 14.86 -27.61
N LEU A 748 3.17 15.14 -26.77
CA LEU A 748 3.01 15.52 -25.37
C LEU A 748 3.65 16.88 -25.13
N ALA A 749 3.03 17.69 -24.30
CA ALA A 749 3.69 18.78 -23.59
C ALA A 749 3.75 18.41 -22.11
N VAL A 750 4.96 18.13 -21.61
CA VAL A 750 5.21 17.58 -20.27
C VAL A 750 5.91 18.65 -19.42
N GLY A 751 5.32 19.04 -18.30
CA GLY A 751 5.99 19.92 -17.34
C GLY A 751 7.22 19.25 -16.73
N TYR A 752 8.21 20.03 -16.28
CA TYR A 752 9.43 19.46 -15.69
C TYR A 752 9.25 18.96 -14.27
N THR A 753 8.31 19.52 -13.50
CA THR A 753 8.04 19.13 -12.13
C THR A 753 7.52 17.69 -12.04
N ALA A 754 8.13 16.89 -11.17
CA ALA A 754 7.75 15.51 -10.89
C ALA A 754 7.09 15.36 -9.51
N PHE A 755 6.23 14.36 -9.36
CA PHE A 755 5.38 14.20 -8.17
C PHE A 755 5.34 12.76 -7.65
N ASN A 756 5.40 12.60 -6.32
CA ASN A 756 5.24 11.32 -5.60
C ASN A 756 3.78 11.02 -5.29
N GLY A 757 2.88 11.97 -5.51
CA GLY A 757 1.45 11.87 -5.20
C GLY A 757 0.78 13.20 -5.53
N VAL A 758 -0.24 13.15 -6.39
CA VAL A 758 -0.75 14.36 -7.01
C VAL A 758 -2.25 14.30 -7.24
N ASP A 759 -2.91 15.42 -6.99
CA ASP A 759 -4.23 15.72 -7.52
C ASP A 759 -4.08 16.69 -8.68
N PHE A 760 -4.59 16.34 -9.86
CA PHE A 760 -4.44 17.14 -11.06
C PHE A 760 -5.80 17.35 -11.74
N GLU A 761 -6.17 18.60 -11.96
CA GLU A 761 -7.44 18.99 -12.53
C GLU A 761 -7.27 20.06 -13.59
N GLY A 762 -8.26 20.17 -14.46
CA GLY A 762 -8.25 21.13 -15.55
C GLY A 762 -9.52 21.04 -16.38
N THR A 763 -9.70 22.03 -17.23
CA THR A 763 -10.86 22.16 -18.12
C THR A 763 -10.44 21.81 -19.54
N PHE A 764 -11.12 20.82 -20.09
CA PHE A 764 -10.97 20.31 -21.44
C PHE A 764 -12.04 20.92 -22.35
N HIS A 765 -11.62 21.57 -23.42
CA HIS A 765 -12.53 22.14 -24.42
C HIS A 765 -11.93 22.03 -25.82
N ILE A 766 -12.75 21.69 -26.81
CA ILE A 766 -12.34 21.68 -28.22
C ILE A 766 -13.10 22.80 -28.93
N ASN A 767 -12.38 23.87 -29.31
CA ASN A 767 -12.98 25.09 -29.87
C ASN A 767 -13.19 25.00 -31.39
N THR A 768 -13.49 23.81 -31.89
CA THR A 768 -13.81 23.61 -33.31
C THR A 768 -14.91 22.57 -33.47
N VAL A 769 -15.47 22.53 -34.67
CA VAL A 769 -16.40 21.50 -35.17
C VAL A 769 -15.73 20.60 -36.21
N THR A 770 -14.44 20.84 -36.46
CA THR A 770 -13.60 20.06 -37.37
C THR A 770 -12.87 18.98 -36.59
N ASP A 771 -12.67 17.86 -37.28
CA ASP A 771 -12.08 16.64 -36.73
C ASP A 771 -12.89 15.97 -35.61
N ASP A 772 -12.48 14.76 -35.24
CA ASP A 772 -13.17 13.94 -34.23
C ASP A 772 -12.22 13.07 -33.38
N ASP A 773 -10.97 13.50 -33.29
CA ASP A 773 -9.79 12.74 -32.87
C ASP A 773 -9.47 12.84 -31.37
N TYR A 774 -8.26 12.44 -30.98
CA TYR A 774 -7.89 12.25 -29.58
C TYR A 774 -7.27 13.50 -28.96
N ALA A 775 -7.72 13.79 -27.75
CA ALA A 775 -7.01 14.68 -26.84
C ALA A 775 -7.20 14.25 -25.39
N GLY A 776 -6.36 14.76 -24.50
CA GLY A 776 -6.43 14.45 -23.09
C GLY A 776 -5.17 14.89 -22.34
N PHE A 777 -4.79 14.17 -21.30
CA PHE A 777 -3.67 14.53 -20.42
C PHE A 777 -2.90 13.29 -19.96
N ILE A 778 -1.68 13.50 -19.51
CA ILE A 778 -0.80 12.46 -18.98
C ILE A 778 -0.45 12.72 -17.53
N PHE A 779 -0.05 11.66 -16.84
CA PHE A 779 0.49 11.74 -15.49
C PHE A 779 1.42 10.56 -15.22
N GLY A 780 2.30 10.73 -14.24
CA GLY A 780 3.34 9.74 -13.93
C GLY A 780 4.22 9.47 -15.15
N TYR A 781 4.55 10.52 -15.91
CA TYR A 781 5.50 10.45 -17.01
C TYR A 781 6.92 10.32 -16.44
N GLN A 782 7.59 9.24 -16.81
CA GLN A 782 8.99 9.00 -16.48
C GLN A 782 9.81 9.21 -17.75
N ASP A 783 9.45 8.44 -18.77
CA ASP A 783 10.04 8.44 -20.11
C ASP A 783 8.93 8.29 -21.18
N SER A 784 9.28 8.48 -22.45
CA SER A 784 8.36 8.39 -23.61
C SER A 784 7.80 6.99 -23.87
N SER A 785 8.29 5.99 -23.15
CA SER A 785 7.78 4.62 -23.11
C SER A 785 6.99 4.31 -21.83
N SER A 786 7.02 5.17 -20.80
CA SER A 786 6.50 4.91 -19.46
C SER A 786 5.70 6.09 -18.91
N PHE A 787 4.38 6.08 -19.13
CA PHE A 787 3.47 7.11 -18.62
C PHE A 787 2.02 6.65 -18.61
N TYR A 788 1.20 7.22 -17.73
CA TYR A 788 -0.25 7.04 -17.82
C TYR A 788 -0.84 8.13 -18.70
N VAL A 789 -1.86 7.77 -19.47
CA VAL A 789 -2.56 8.70 -20.35
C VAL A 789 -4.07 8.52 -20.21
N VAL A 790 -4.75 9.65 -20.01
CA VAL A 790 -6.19 9.78 -20.15
C VAL A 790 -6.46 10.42 -21.50
N MET A 791 -7.16 9.71 -22.38
CA MET A 791 -7.44 10.19 -23.73
C MET A 791 -8.91 10.02 -24.07
N TRP A 792 -9.44 10.93 -24.90
CA TRP A 792 -10.85 10.95 -25.26
C TRP A 792 -11.03 11.26 -26.75
N LYS A 793 -11.78 10.40 -27.44
CA LYS A 793 -12.14 10.56 -28.86
C LYS A 793 -13.64 10.78 -29.03
N GLN A 794 -14.04 11.56 -30.04
CA GLN A 794 -15.45 11.86 -30.33
C GLN A 794 -16.18 10.73 -31.05
N THR A 795 -15.63 10.19 -32.14
CA THR A 795 -16.27 9.13 -32.93
C THR A 795 -15.43 7.84 -33.01
N GLU A 796 -16.01 6.78 -33.59
CA GLU A 796 -15.29 5.52 -33.83
C GLU A 796 -14.55 5.58 -35.17
N GLN A 797 -13.24 5.33 -35.17
CA GLN A 797 -12.42 5.38 -36.39
C GLN A 797 -11.27 4.38 -36.34
N ALA A 798 -11.05 3.70 -37.46
CA ALA A 798 -9.83 2.92 -37.67
C ALA A 798 -8.71 3.86 -38.13
N TYR A 799 -7.53 3.74 -37.53
CA TYR A 799 -6.37 4.52 -37.94
C TYR A 799 -6.04 4.24 -39.41
N TRP A 800 -5.67 5.28 -40.16
CA TRP A 800 -5.50 5.17 -41.61
C TRP A 800 -4.29 4.30 -41.99
N GLN A 801 -3.23 4.28 -41.18
CA GLN A 801 -2.11 3.36 -41.35
C GLN A 801 -2.41 2.02 -40.68
N SER A 802 -2.50 0.95 -41.48
CA SER A 802 -2.74 -0.41 -41.00
C SER A 802 -1.47 -1.17 -40.55
N VAL A 803 -0.31 -0.52 -40.65
CA VAL A 803 1.01 -1.03 -40.25
C VAL A 803 1.43 -0.27 -39.00
N PRO A 804 2.02 -0.93 -37.98
CA PRO A 804 2.38 -2.35 -37.91
C PRO A 804 1.19 -3.29 -37.67
N PHE A 805 0.07 -2.77 -37.18
CA PHE A 805 -1.19 -3.51 -37.06
C PHE A 805 -2.38 -2.58 -37.20
N ARG A 806 -3.57 -3.14 -37.46
CA ARG A 806 -4.80 -2.35 -37.61
C ARG A 806 -5.30 -1.88 -36.23
N ALA A 807 -5.13 -0.60 -35.94
CA ALA A 807 -5.67 0.06 -34.76
C ALA A 807 -7.10 0.57 -35.00
N VAL A 808 -8.00 0.36 -34.03
CA VAL A 808 -9.37 0.88 -34.08
C VAL A 808 -9.69 1.59 -32.78
N ALA A 809 -10.02 2.87 -32.88
CA ALA A 809 -10.41 3.72 -31.77
C ALA A 809 -11.93 3.73 -31.62
N ALA A 810 -12.42 3.53 -30.40
CA ALA A 810 -13.80 3.72 -30.02
C ALA A 810 -13.97 5.03 -29.23
N PRO A 811 -15.14 5.69 -29.32
CA PRO A 811 -15.41 6.90 -28.55
C PRO A 811 -15.52 6.60 -27.06
N GLY A 812 -15.33 7.64 -26.25
CA GLY A 812 -15.36 7.56 -24.79
C GLY A 812 -13.99 7.73 -24.15
N LEU A 813 -14.00 8.18 -22.90
CA LEU A 813 -12.81 8.42 -22.09
C LEU A 813 -12.10 7.08 -21.83
N GLN A 814 -10.78 7.07 -22.04
CA GLN A 814 -9.93 5.90 -21.85
C GLN A 814 -8.77 6.27 -20.93
N LEU A 815 -8.49 5.43 -19.95
CA LEU A 815 -7.29 5.50 -19.11
C LEU A 815 -6.39 4.33 -19.50
N LYS A 816 -5.16 4.63 -19.92
CA LYS A 816 -4.17 3.64 -20.35
C LYS A 816 -2.87 3.81 -19.57
N ALA A 817 -2.17 2.71 -19.35
CA ALA A 817 -0.78 2.69 -18.94
C ALA A 817 0.08 2.36 -20.16
N VAL A 818 1.03 3.23 -20.47
CA VAL A 818 2.04 3.02 -21.51
C VAL A 818 3.28 2.45 -20.84
N LYS A 819 3.69 1.26 -21.27
CA LYS A 819 4.98 0.64 -20.91
C LYS A 819 5.51 -0.05 -22.16
N SER A 820 6.02 0.79 -23.07
CA SER A 820 6.47 0.39 -24.40
C SER A 820 7.81 -0.32 -24.37
N ARG A 821 7.96 -1.32 -25.23
CA ARG A 821 9.25 -1.98 -25.50
C ARG A 821 9.94 -1.44 -26.73
N THR A 822 9.20 -0.74 -27.59
CA THR A 822 9.72 -0.20 -28.85
C THR A 822 10.05 1.28 -28.75
N GLY A 823 9.41 1.99 -27.82
CA GLY A 823 9.49 3.44 -27.68
C GLY A 823 8.67 4.19 -28.73
N PRO A 824 8.90 5.50 -28.88
CA PRO A 824 8.29 6.32 -29.92
C PRO A 824 8.43 5.72 -31.32
N GLY A 825 7.34 5.74 -32.09
CA GLY A 825 7.29 5.22 -33.46
C GLY A 825 5.98 4.49 -33.80
N GLU A 826 6.01 3.74 -34.92
CA GLU A 826 4.80 3.20 -35.53
C GLU A 826 3.99 2.22 -34.64
N PHE A 827 4.67 1.47 -33.76
CA PHE A 827 4.05 0.50 -32.85
C PHE A 827 3.30 1.21 -31.73
N LEU A 828 3.99 2.10 -31.00
CA LEU A 828 3.41 2.87 -29.91
C LEU A 828 2.28 3.75 -30.41
N ARG A 829 2.45 4.44 -31.56
CA ARG A 829 1.40 5.22 -32.21
C ARG A 829 0.11 4.42 -32.43
N ASN A 830 0.20 3.27 -33.10
CA ASN A 830 -0.98 2.45 -33.36
C ASN A 830 -1.56 1.88 -32.07
N ALA A 831 -0.73 1.58 -31.05
CA ALA A 831 -1.17 1.14 -29.74
C ALA A 831 -1.95 2.21 -28.97
N LEU A 832 -1.48 3.46 -29.01
CA LEU A 832 -2.15 4.62 -28.42
C LEU A 832 -3.51 4.86 -29.08
N TRP A 833 -3.59 4.77 -30.41
CA TRP A 833 -4.86 4.91 -31.13
C TRP A 833 -5.86 3.79 -30.78
N ASN A 834 -5.37 2.56 -30.69
CA ASN A 834 -6.21 1.38 -30.52
C ASN A 834 -6.93 1.36 -29.16
N THR A 835 -8.23 1.11 -29.17
CA THR A 835 -8.99 0.89 -27.94
C THR A 835 -8.83 -0.56 -27.48
N GLY A 836 -7.91 -0.78 -26.54
CA GLY A 836 -7.66 -2.07 -25.90
C GLY A 836 -6.17 -2.30 -25.66
N ASP A 837 -5.86 -3.47 -25.11
CA ASP A 837 -4.48 -3.83 -24.80
C ASP A 837 -3.69 -4.13 -26.08
N THR A 838 -2.49 -3.56 -26.17
CA THR A 838 -1.49 -3.88 -27.18
C THR A 838 -0.28 -4.47 -26.46
N PRO A 839 -0.02 -5.80 -26.56
CA PRO A 839 0.99 -6.47 -25.75
C PRO A 839 2.40 -5.89 -25.91
N GLY A 840 2.99 -5.46 -24.80
CA GLY A 840 4.32 -4.86 -24.78
C GLY A 840 4.37 -3.39 -25.21
N GLU A 841 3.22 -2.75 -25.38
CA GLU A 841 3.10 -1.34 -25.74
C GLU A 841 2.21 -0.58 -24.74
N VAL A 842 0.90 -0.86 -24.77
CA VAL A 842 -0.10 -0.08 -24.03
C VAL A 842 -1.14 -1.01 -23.42
N THR A 843 -1.50 -0.78 -22.15
CA THR A 843 -2.55 -1.52 -21.43
C THR A 843 -3.74 -0.59 -21.14
N LEU A 844 -4.95 -1.01 -21.48
CA LEU A 844 -6.18 -0.26 -21.19
C LEU A 844 -6.65 -0.58 -19.76
N LEU A 845 -6.44 0.36 -18.84
CA LEU A 845 -6.83 0.20 -17.43
C LEU A 845 -8.34 0.39 -17.24
N TRP A 846 -8.91 1.39 -17.90
CA TRP A 846 -10.33 1.69 -17.81
C TRP A 846 -10.86 2.38 -19.07
N LYS A 847 -12.14 2.18 -19.36
CA LYS A 847 -12.86 2.87 -20.43
C LYS A 847 -14.28 3.20 -19.97
N ASP A 848 -14.76 4.40 -20.32
CA ASP A 848 -16.13 4.80 -20.07
C ASP A 848 -17.12 3.82 -20.72
N PRO A 849 -17.93 3.08 -19.95
CA PRO A 849 -18.88 2.10 -20.47
C PRO A 849 -19.99 2.71 -21.34
N ARG A 850 -20.20 4.03 -21.27
CA ARG A 850 -21.20 4.73 -22.08
C ARG A 850 -20.76 4.91 -23.53
N ASN A 851 -19.45 4.83 -23.81
CA ASN A 851 -18.86 5.08 -25.13
C ASN A 851 -19.31 6.42 -25.75
N VAL A 852 -19.43 7.46 -24.92
CA VAL A 852 -19.84 8.80 -25.37
C VAL A 852 -18.58 9.61 -25.63
N GLY A 853 -18.42 10.05 -26.87
CA GLY A 853 -17.38 11.01 -27.24
C GLY A 853 -17.64 12.40 -26.69
N TRP A 854 -16.62 13.24 -26.69
CA TRP A 854 -16.77 14.66 -26.39
C TRP A 854 -17.66 15.35 -27.43
N ARG A 855 -18.24 16.49 -27.06
CA ARG A 855 -19.05 17.32 -27.97
C ARG A 855 -18.28 18.57 -28.35
N ASP A 856 -18.49 19.01 -29.58
CA ASP A 856 -17.91 20.25 -30.11
C ASP A 856 -18.25 21.44 -29.19
N LYS A 857 -17.28 22.32 -28.97
CA LYS A 857 -17.45 23.57 -28.21
C LYS A 857 -18.14 23.39 -26.86
N THR A 858 -17.80 22.30 -26.19
CA THR A 858 -18.36 21.95 -24.88
C THR A 858 -17.20 21.78 -23.89
N SER A 859 -17.31 22.46 -22.75
CA SER A 859 -16.32 22.36 -21.69
C SER A 859 -16.58 21.21 -20.74
N TYR A 860 -15.50 20.54 -20.34
CA TYR A 860 -15.51 19.46 -19.39
C TYR A 860 -14.42 19.66 -18.35
N ARG A 861 -14.68 19.42 -17.06
CA ARG A 861 -13.63 19.48 -16.05
C ARG A 861 -13.21 18.07 -15.64
N TRP A 862 -11.92 17.76 -15.73
CA TRP A 862 -11.38 16.52 -15.19
C TRP A 862 -10.80 16.73 -13.79
N HIS A 863 -10.84 15.69 -12.98
CA HIS A 863 -10.11 15.61 -11.72
C HIS A 863 -9.44 14.23 -11.63
N LEU A 864 -8.12 14.23 -11.57
CA LEU A 864 -7.26 13.08 -11.33
C LEU A 864 -6.83 13.08 -9.87
N THR A 865 -6.90 11.91 -9.25
CA THR A 865 -6.25 11.61 -7.96
C THR A 865 -5.31 10.44 -8.18
N HIS A 866 -4.01 10.66 -8.00
CA HIS A 866 -2.97 9.65 -8.14
C HIS A 866 -2.16 9.52 -6.84
N ARG A 867 -2.08 8.32 -6.29
CA ARG A 867 -1.22 7.98 -5.13
C ARG A 867 -0.37 6.74 -5.48
N PRO A 868 0.81 6.92 -6.07
CA PRO A 868 1.63 5.83 -6.60
C PRO A 868 2.12 4.86 -5.53
N GLN A 869 2.31 5.31 -4.28
CA GLN A 869 2.71 4.47 -3.14
C GLN A 869 1.82 3.23 -2.94
N VAL A 870 0.54 3.33 -3.31
CA VAL A 870 -0.43 2.22 -3.30
C VAL A 870 -1.01 1.93 -4.68
N GLY A 871 -0.54 2.63 -5.72
CA GLY A 871 -1.04 2.57 -7.09
C GLY A 871 -2.46 3.11 -7.28
N TYR A 872 -2.98 3.93 -6.37
CA TYR A 872 -4.36 4.42 -6.45
C TYR A 872 -4.49 5.44 -7.58
N ILE A 873 -5.41 5.20 -8.50
CA ILE A 873 -5.77 6.13 -9.57
C ILE A 873 -7.29 6.30 -9.59
N ARG A 874 -7.77 7.54 -9.66
CA ARG A 874 -9.17 7.86 -9.92
C ARG A 874 -9.29 9.07 -10.81
N VAL A 875 -10.10 8.97 -11.86
CA VAL A 875 -10.41 10.04 -12.79
C VAL A 875 -11.91 10.30 -12.77
N LYS A 876 -12.29 11.54 -12.49
CA LYS A 876 -13.66 12.05 -12.60
C LYS A 876 -13.73 13.07 -13.73
N LEU A 877 -14.84 13.10 -14.45
CA LEU A 877 -15.10 14.06 -15.52
C LEU A 877 -16.49 14.66 -15.34
N TYR A 878 -16.59 15.98 -15.45
CA TYR A 878 -17.80 16.76 -15.31
C TYR A 878 -18.15 17.47 -16.61
N GLU A 879 -19.43 17.54 -16.97
CA GLU A 879 -19.99 18.38 -18.04
C GLU A 879 -20.86 19.43 -17.36
N GLY A 880 -20.42 20.69 -17.34
CA GLY A 880 -20.96 21.70 -16.42
C GLY A 880 -20.93 21.19 -14.97
N PRO A 881 -22.03 21.31 -14.19
CA PRO A 881 -22.08 20.81 -12.81
C PRO A 881 -22.33 19.29 -12.70
N GLY A 882 -22.57 18.59 -13.81
CA GLY A 882 -22.94 17.18 -13.80
C GLY A 882 -21.72 16.26 -13.91
N LEU A 883 -21.52 15.36 -12.95
CA LEU A 883 -20.55 14.27 -13.09
C LEU A 883 -20.98 13.33 -14.21
N VAL A 884 -20.20 13.26 -15.29
CA VAL A 884 -20.50 12.43 -16.45
C VAL A 884 -19.74 11.11 -16.42
N ALA A 885 -18.47 11.10 -16.03
CA ALA A 885 -17.68 9.88 -15.95
C ALA A 885 -16.93 9.79 -14.61
N ASP A 886 -16.82 8.58 -14.07
CA ASP A 886 -16.00 8.26 -12.90
C ASP A 886 -15.36 6.89 -13.18
N SER A 887 -14.04 6.83 -13.15
CA SER A 887 -13.31 5.57 -13.31
C SER A 887 -13.58 4.60 -12.17
N GLY A 888 -14.04 5.09 -11.02
CA GLY A 888 -13.93 4.40 -9.76
C GLY A 888 -12.45 4.28 -9.34
N VAL A 889 -12.19 3.39 -8.40
CA VAL A 889 -10.83 3.13 -7.93
C VAL A 889 -10.14 2.16 -8.88
N ILE A 890 -9.08 2.64 -9.53
CA ILE A 890 -8.14 1.83 -10.30
C ILE A 890 -6.88 1.65 -9.46
N ILE A 891 -6.28 0.47 -9.53
CA ILE A 891 -5.02 0.17 -8.84
C ILE A 891 -4.02 -0.31 -9.88
N ASP A 892 -3.00 0.50 -10.11
CA ASP A 892 -1.89 0.20 -11.01
C ASP A 892 -0.59 0.80 -10.46
N THR A 893 0.52 0.07 -10.54
CA THR A 893 1.81 0.49 -9.98
C THR A 893 2.90 0.46 -11.04
N SER A 894 2.54 0.60 -12.32
CA SER A 894 3.51 0.49 -13.43
C SER A 894 4.51 1.65 -13.44
N MET A 895 4.04 2.84 -13.06
CA MET A 895 4.85 4.04 -12.83
C MET A 895 4.53 4.54 -11.42
N ARG A 896 5.55 4.78 -10.60
CA ARG A 896 5.40 5.15 -9.17
C ARG A 896 5.60 6.64 -8.88
N GLY A 897 5.08 7.47 -9.76
CA GLY A 897 5.19 8.91 -9.69
C GLY A 897 5.66 9.41 -11.05
N GLY A 898 6.12 10.65 -11.09
CA GLY A 898 6.65 11.28 -12.29
C GLY A 898 5.91 12.56 -12.66
N ARG A 899 6.07 12.99 -13.90
CA ARG A 899 5.67 14.31 -14.39
C ARG A 899 4.24 14.34 -14.94
N LEU A 900 3.71 15.55 -15.08
CA LEU A 900 2.37 15.84 -15.61
C LEU A 900 2.45 16.49 -17.00
N GLY A 901 1.39 16.38 -17.78
CA GLY A 901 1.34 17.04 -19.08
C GLY A 901 0.02 16.88 -19.81
N VAL A 902 -0.04 17.44 -21.01
CA VAL A 902 -1.19 17.34 -21.93
C VAL A 902 -0.84 16.48 -23.15
N PHE A 903 -1.86 15.88 -23.77
CA PHE A 903 -1.72 14.94 -24.87
C PHE A 903 -2.68 15.27 -26.01
N CYS A 904 -2.17 15.34 -27.24
CA CYS A 904 -2.98 15.43 -28.45
C CYS A 904 -2.55 14.35 -29.46
N PHE A 905 -3.51 13.88 -30.26
CA PHE A 905 -3.23 13.02 -31.40
C PHE A 905 -4.29 13.28 -32.48
N SER A 906 -3.88 13.97 -33.55
CA SER A 906 -4.66 14.25 -34.76
C SER A 906 -5.87 15.17 -34.52
N GLN A 907 -5.84 16.00 -33.47
CA GLN A 907 -6.92 16.93 -33.14
C GLN A 907 -6.38 18.35 -32.99
N GLU A 908 -7.00 19.30 -33.68
CA GLU A 908 -6.68 20.73 -33.63
C GLU A 908 -7.59 21.52 -32.68
N ASN A 909 -7.15 22.71 -32.28
CA ASN A 909 -7.89 23.69 -31.46
C ASN A 909 -8.39 23.13 -30.13
N VAL A 910 -7.51 22.39 -29.44
CA VAL A 910 -7.76 21.86 -28.10
C VAL A 910 -7.28 22.88 -27.07
N ILE A 911 -8.10 23.13 -26.05
CA ILE A 911 -7.81 24.02 -24.94
C ILE A 911 -7.83 23.19 -23.65
N TRP A 912 -6.73 23.25 -22.91
CA TRP A 912 -6.60 22.79 -21.54
C TRP A 912 -6.50 24.03 -20.65
N SER A 913 -7.62 24.46 -20.10
CA SER A 913 -7.77 25.71 -19.35
C SER A 913 -7.82 25.47 -17.85
N ASN A 914 -7.47 26.48 -17.05
CA ASN A 914 -7.55 26.46 -15.59
C ASN A 914 -6.93 25.19 -14.97
N LEU A 915 -5.75 24.82 -15.48
CA LEU A 915 -4.93 23.71 -15.00
C LEU A 915 -4.52 23.97 -13.56
N ARG A 916 -4.66 22.95 -12.71
CA ARG A 916 -4.22 22.98 -11.31
C ARG A 916 -3.71 21.60 -10.92
N TYR A 917 -2.49 21.53 -10.42
CA TYR A 917 -2.02 20.38 -9.65
C TYR A 917 -1.88 20.74 -8.17
N ARG A 918 -1.84 19.73 -7.30
CA ARG A 918 -1.54 19.84 -5.86
C ARG A 918 -0.74 18.63 -5.40
N CYS A 919 0.35 18.87 -4.66
CA CYS A 919 1.08 17.80 -4.01
C CYS A 919 0.21 17.24 -2.88
N ASN A 920 -0.04 15.94 -2.93
CA ASN A 920 -0.85 15.28 -1.93
C ASN A 920 -0.27 13.90 -1.68
N GLY A 921 0.76 13.86 -0.84
CA GLY A 921 1.44 12.64 -0.40
C GLY A 921 0.59 11.82 0.58
N MET A 922 1.16 10.72 1.10
CA MET A 922 0.55 9.96 2.19
C MET A 922 0.73 10.68 3.55
N GLY A 923 0.20 11.90 3.68
CA GLY A 923 0.26 12.73 4.89
C GLY A 923 -1.13 13.13 5.39
N ALA A 924 -1.51 12.58 6.56
CA ALA A 924 -2.55 13.02 7.50
C ALA A 924 -3.76 13.87 7.00
N GLY A 925 -4.95 13.27 6.90
CA GLY A 925 -6.20 14.03 7.13
C GLY A 925 -7.47 13.57 6.41
N GLU A 926 -7.40 13.03 5.20
CA GLU A 926 -8.59 12.83 4.36
C GLU A 926 -9.07 11.37 4.21
N TRP A 927 -8.78 10.50 5.17
CA TRP A 927 -9.44 9.19 5.28
C TRP A 927 -10.74 9.24 6.11
N GLY A 928 -11.47 10.36 6.03
CA GLY A 928 -12.60 10.69 6.89
C GLY A 928 -13.86 11.14 6.14
N GLY A 929 -14.34 10.40 5.13
CA GLY A 929 -15.61 10.77 4.48
C GLY A 929 -16.23 9.72 3.59
N GLU A 930 -15.51 9.24 2.56
CA GLU A 930 -16.13 8.41 1.51
C GLU A 930 -15.51 7.01 1.34
N SER A 931 -14.40 6.71 2.02
CA SER A 931 -13.71 5.41 1.90
C SER A 931 -14.29 4.30 2.80
N GLN A 932 -15.38 4.55 3.52
CA GLN A 932 -16.06 3.51 4.32
C GLN A 932 -16.81 2.46 3.47
N PHE A 933 -16.80 2.59 2.14
CA PHE A 933 -17.54 1.69 1.24
C PHE A 933 -16.72 0.98 0.14
N VAL A 934 -15.41 1.21 0.01
CA VAL A 934 -14.60 0.60 -1.07
C VAL A 934 -13.52 -0.35 -0.54
N LEU A 935 -13.97 -1.36 0.20
CA LEU A 935 -13.28 -2.66 0.25
C LEU A 935 -14.26 -3.80 -0.05
N VAL A 936 -15.31 -3.47 -0.82
CA VAL A 936 -16.35 -4.38 -1.27
C VAL A 936 -16.65 -4.14 -2.75
N CYS A 937 -16.51 -5.21 -3.53
CA CYS A 937 -16.95 -5.40 -4.92
C CYS A 937 -16.09 -4.83 -6.06
N GLN A 938 -15.28 -5.70 -6.68
CA GLN A 938 -15.51 -6.08 -8.08
C GLN A 938 -14.83 -7.42 -8.42
N ARG A 939 -15.65 -8.48 -8.63
CA ARG A 939 -15.42 -9.44 -9.72
C ARG A 939 -16.70 -10.19 -10.09
N SER A 940 -17.51 -9.52 -10.89
CA SER A 940 -18.59 -10.03 -11.75
C SER A 940 -18.97 -8.83 -12.61
N GLU A 941 -18.99 -8.83 -13.95
CA GLU A 941 -19.45 -9.84 -14.90
C GLU A 941 -19.30 -9.24 -16.31
N VAL A 942 -18.96 -10.04 -17.34
CA VAL A 942 -19.64 -10.06 -18.67
C VAL A 942 -19.32 -11.45 -19.26
N THR A 943 -20.28 -12.35 -19.48
CA THR A 943 -21.09 -12.42 -20.72
C THR A 943 -22.51 -12.97 -20.51
N ASN A 944 -23.47 -12.07 -20.68
CA ASN A 944 -24.52 -12.05 -21.72
C ASN A 944 -25.45 -13.26 -22.00
N LYS A 945 -26.73 -12.88 -22.06
CA LYS A 945 -27.89 -13.39 -22.83
C LYS A 945 -28.83 -14.46 -22.25
N GLN A 946 -30.02 -13.91 -21.95
CA GLN A 946 -31.37 -14.38 -22.23
C GLN A 946 -32.08 -15.25 -21.18
N SER A 947 -32.91 -14.55 -20.41
CA SER A 947 -34.38 -14.71 -20.30
C SER A 947 -34.89 -15.05 -18.90
N GLY A 948 -35.86 -14.24 -18.47
CA GLY A 948 -36.86 -14.65 -17.48
C GLY A 948 -36.74 -14.00 -16.10
N VAL A 949 -37.41 -12.85 -15.94
CA VAL A 949 -38.33 -12.55 -14.81
C VAL A 949 -37.87 -13.03 -13.42
N CYS A 950 -37.32 -12.16 -12.59
CA CYS A 950 -38.03 -11.35 -11.58
C CYS A 950 -37.03 -10.54 -10.75
#